data_AF-A0A0H2T638-F1
#
_entry.id   AF-A0A0H2T638-F1
#
_cell.length_a   1.000
_cell.length_b   1.000
_cell.length_c   1.000
_cell.angle_alpha   90.00
_cell.angle_beta   90.00
_cell.angle_gamma   90.00
#
_symmetry.space_group_name_H-M   'P 1'
#
loop_
_entity.id
_entity.type
_entity.pdbx_description
1 polymer ?
#
loop_
_entity_poly.entity_id
_entity_poly.type
_entity_poly.pdbx_seq_one_letter_code
_entity_poly.pdbx_strand_id
1 'polypeptide(L)'
;MKKGLISACIMAKNEEQNIERCLNSIKDFCDEIIFVDTGSTDNTVEIAKKYTDKIYFFPWNGNFSDARNETLKYATSEWVFIIDADEEASENLKNNIRKYLKSLENDIVAVYIPTVNFLDFEKKNYELASTARFFRNGKVKYENIVHNQPVYKGKNVKVDLELLHYGYIWTRLRRKQKTERTLALIEKYLEKKPNDLYYLIQYMKTLSIAQKHIEKMEIGYKIAKKLLKDVQKKDYKPIPMTVEFMFLWGIELMNKGYWDDAEKWFKIGSRWNLDAYYGLMNVYFNKRDWENLKRASLDFLKYLNIFENRRGEITWSMQSLFRKNEGLVFLTMAKVKMRDLKDIDKIIKELNYKKNNEKIIKLYDLIFDEFAKETNYNNKQKLLKVLKEIHINIINNSEFFLQSTNKAIKKYDIIFEKTKDKNPYLFLEYFVDRLKDEKNIIGFLLTFIDDIFDKDFEQLLELLLKIRRLRKDISSDKEKAVIELLIADILTKNGRFNEAKSRYKKVVSLEKSLARFVQVLIEDILTHMEPEELIPAYVELKEEMSKKTELFFNIDIFDYREIALFDYYFGDIFPELKFIYGLKIKNENKELFESLLLKVFEITKNKYFKAFVSLRLYNYYKECKEFEKAKLYLEKALNLNPILADLTGGNYNYTGFYFEEKIENKYDKIVNVLNIGEIISVLPVINPIKIWYESKITGLYYVSPRPTYNAMKNLDNYLKRYSKYFNLIYPDPLKNHKLKYILSELLQKDNLLEINSINPFFNKEHITISNLEYIEDRNFKKSYDTVVFFNPEFSRDLIKDLKYLKTITENLFVIFNLDDNIINKDPRAFWYLEPKNIKVFFDYMKPKYFEFINDTMLFVHYK
;
A
#
# COMPACT_ATOMS: atom_id res chain seq x y z
N MET A 1 -13.22 65.17 18.15
CA MET A 1 -11.91 64.51 17.93
C MET A 1 -11.93 63.87 16.55
N LYS A 2 -10.85 63.98 15.77
CA LYS A 2 -10.76 63.32 14.46
C LYS A 2 -10.74 61.81 14.71
N LYS A 3 -11.68 61.07 14.11
CA LYS A 3 -11.74 59.60 14.25
C LYS A 3 -10.44 59.00 13.70
N GLY A 4 -9.74 58.20 14.49
CA GLY A 4 -8.57 57.45 14.02
C GLY A 4 -8.94 56.54 12.84
N LEU A 5 -7.96 56.14 12.02
CA LEU A 5 -8.23 55.26 10.88
C LEU A 5 -8.28 53.80 11.32
N ILE A 6 -7.32 53.34 12.13
CA ILE A 6 -7.13 51.91 12.46
C ILE A 6 -6.97 51.70 13.97
N SER A 7 -7.84 50.87 14.55
CA SER A 7 -7.73 50.31 15.91
C SER A 7 -7.27 48.86 15.85
N ALA A 8 -6.06 48.55 16.31
CA ALA A 8 -5.63 47.17 16.52
C ALA A 8 -6.31 46.59 17.78
N CYS A 9 -6.91 45.41 17.66
CA CYS A 9 -7.62 44.73 18.72
C CYS A 9 -6.95 43.38 19.01
N ILE A 10 -6.25 43.29 20.14
CA ILE A 10 -5.43 42.14 20.52
C ILE A 10 -6.01 41.50 21.78
N MET A 11 -6.14 40.17 21.77
CA MET A 11 -6.37 39.38 22.99
C MET A 11 -5.17 38.47 23.21
N ALA A 12 -4.72 38.32 24.46
CA ALA A 12 -3.56 37.49 24.76
C ALA A 12 -3.69 36.74 26.10
N LYS A 13 -2.87 35.70 26.25
CA LYS A 13 -2.56 35.02 27.51
C LYS A 13 -1.20 34.35 27.42
N ASN A 14 -0.26 34.76 28.26
CA ASN A 14 1.08 34.18 28.34
C ASN A 14 1.85 34.16 26.99
N GLU A 15 1.97 35.34 26.37
CA GLU A 15 2.59 35.57 25.07
C GLU A 15 3.87 36.44 25.17
N GLU A 16 4.59 36.42 26.30
CA GLU A 16 5.79 37.27 26.50
C GLU A 16 6.87 37.08 25.42
N GLN A 17 6.91 35.90 24.80
CA GLN A 17 7.85 35.54 23.73
C GLN A 17 7.50 36.13 22.35
N ASN A 18 6.25 36.56 22.15
CA ASN A 18 5.72 36.95 20.84
C ASN A 18 5.20 38.39 20.82
N ILE A 19 4.58 38.83 21.91
CA ILE A 19 3.79 40.06 21.94
C ILE A 19 4.61 41.31 21.57
N GLU A 20 5.89 41.36 21.95
CA GLU A 20 6.77 42.49 21.60
C GLU A 20 6.99 42.60 20.08
N ARG A 21 7.15 41.48 19.38
CA ARG A 21 7.31 41.43 17.92
C ARG A 21 6.01 41.88 17.24
N CYS A 22 4.87 41.37 17.70
CA CYS A 22 3.55 41.76 17.20
C CYS A 22 3.34 43.28 17.33
N LEU A 23 3.49 43.83 18.53
CA LEU A 23 3.25 45.24 18.83
C LEU A 23 4.23 46.17 18.07
N ASN A 24 5.51 45.81 17.99
CA ASN A 24 6.48 46.56 17.20
C ASN A 24 6.11 46.61 15.71
N SER A 25 5.51 45.56 15.17
CA SER A 25 5.18 45.50 13.75
C SER A 25 4.00 46.38 13.35
N ILE A 26 3.15 46.80 14.30
CA ILE A 26 1.89 47.52 14.03
C ILE A 26 1.87 48.97 14.53
N LYS A 27 2.76 49.34 15.46
CA LYS A 27 2.73 50.63 16.17
C LYS A 27 2.77 51.86 15.24
N ASP A 28 3.39 51.75 14.07
CA ASP A 28 3.60 52.90 13.18
C ASP A 28 2.39 53.18 12.27
N PHE A 29 1.49 52.20 12.06
CA PHE A 29 0.35 52.36 11.16
C PHE A 29 -1.02 52.25 11.85
N CYS A 30 -1.08 51.80 13.10
CA CYS A 30 -2.30 51.78 13.91
C CYS A 30 -2.39 53.06 14.75
N ASP A 31 -3.54 53.74 14.70
CA ASP A 31 -3.76 54.97 15.47
C ASP A 31 -4.16 54.66 16.93
N GLU A 32 -4.63 53.44 17.18
CA GLU A 32 -5.06 52.94 18.48
C GLU A 32 -4.71 51.45 18.63
N ILE A 33 -4.19 51.05 19.79
CA ILE A 33 -3.94 49.63 20.15
C ILE A 33 -4.74 49.31 21.41
N ILE A 34 -5.64 48.35 21.30
CA ILE A 34 -6.46 47.82 22.40
C ILE A 34 -5.95 46.44 22.74
N PHE A 35 -5.61 46.26 24.01
CA PHE A 35 -5.05 45.02 24.51
C PHE A 35 -5.95 44.47 25.62
N VAL A 36 -6.52 43.27 25.42
CA VAL A 36 -7.30 42.55 26.44
C VAL A 36 -6.52 41.34 26.92
N ASP A 37 -6.18 41.33 28.19
CA ASP A 37 -5.55 40.18 28.85
C ASP A 37 -6.60 39.21 29.40
N THR A 38 -6.39 37.91 29.20
CA THR A 38 -7.30 36.85 29.68
C THR A 38 -6.75 36.04 30.85
N GLY A 39 -5.89 36.68 31.64
CA GLY A 39 -5.25 36.12 32.83
C GLY A 39 -3.85 35.60 32.57
N SER A 40 -2.97 36.47 32.05
CA SER A 40 -1.53 36.19 31.95
C SER A 40 -0.88 36.15 33.33
N THR A 41 0.12 35.29 33.48
CA THR A 41 0.94 35.11 34.69
C THR A 41 2.42 35.38 34.42
N ASP A 42 2.77 35.71 33.18
CA ASP A 42 4.12 36.06 32.72
C ASP A 42 4.22 37.57 32.44
N ASN A 43 5.30 38.02 31.77
CA ASN A 43 5.52 39.45 31.53
C ASN A 43 4.70 40.04 30.36
N THR A 44 3.71 39.31 29.82
CA THR A 44 2.93 39.74 28.64
C THR A 44 2.31 41.13 28.83
N VAL A 45 1.69 41.38 29.99
CA VAL A 45 1.01 42.65 30.29
C VAL A 45 2.01 43.79 30.42
N GLU A 46 3.14 43.55 31.08
CA GLU A 46 4.20 44.56 31.25
C GLU A 46 4.84 44.96 29.93
N ILE A 47 4.99 44.01 28.99
CA ILE A 47 5.45 44.32 27.63
C ILE A 47 4.41 45.17 26.90
N ALA A 48 3.12 44.82 26.98
CA ALA A 48 2.05 45.56 26.31
C ALA A 48 1.94 47.03 26.79
N LYS A 49 2.17 47.28 28.09
CA LYS A 49 2.17 48.65 28.68
C LYS A 49 3.17 49.60 28.02
N LYS A 50 4.24 49.08 27.40
CA LYS A 50 5.23 49.91 26.68
C LYS A 50 4.67 50.50 25.38
N TYR A 51 3.57 49.96 24.85
CA TYR A 51 3.02 50.31 23.54
C TYR A 51 1.64 50.99 23.62
N THR A 52 0.89 50.78 24.70
CA THR A 52 -0.45 51.36 24.88
C THR A 52 -0.87 51.41 26.35
N ASP A 53 -1.61 52.45 26.72
CA ASP A 53 -2.28 52.55 28.02
C ASP A 53 -3.66 51.89 28.03
N LYS A 54 -4.17 51.46 26.86
CA LYS A 54 -5.50 50.85 26.69
C LYS A 54 -5.48 49.35 26.95
N ILE A 55 -5.17 48.99 28.19
CA ILE A 55 -5.10 47.62 28.68
C ILE A 55 -6.34 47.30 29.51
N TYR A 56 -7.01 46.21 29.16
CA TYR A 56 -8.21 45.75 29.81
C TYR A 56 -8.05 44.28 30.22
N PHE A 57 -8.82 43.85 31.22
CA PHE A 57 -8.78 42.49 31.73
C PHE A 57 -10.13 41.82 31.55
N PHE A 58 -10.12 40.61 30.99
CA PHE A 58 -11.32 39.80 30.79
C PHE A 58 -11.11 38.41 31.40
N PRO A 59 -11.77 38.08 32.53
CA PRO A 59 -11.66 36.76 33.14
C PRO A 59 -12.02 35.64 32.15
N TRP A 60 -11.11 34.69 31.95
CA TRP A 60 -11.33 33.59 31.00
C TRP A 60 -12.57 32.76 31.38
N ASN A 61 -13.59 32.79 30.54
CA ASN A 61 -14.87 32.09 30.75
C ASN A 61 -15.00 30.81 29.90
N GLY A 62 -13.94 30.39 29.21
CA GLY A 62 -13.96 29.26 28.30
C GLY A 62 -14.37 29.57 26.86
N ASN A 63 -14.57 30.84 26.48
CA ASN A 63 -15.04 31.23 25.15
C ASN A 63 -14.13 32.29 24.49
N PHE A 64 -13.43 31.91 23.42
CA PHE A 64 -12.53 32.82 22.70
C PHE A 64 -13.28 33.98 22.01
N SER A 65 -14.53 33.76 21.59
CA SER A 65 -15.34 34.82 20.99
C SER A 65 -15.69 35.91 21.99
N ASP A 66 -15.95 35.56 23.25
CA ASP A 66 -16.31 36.57 24.26
C ASP A 66 -15.12 37.49 24.54
N ALA A 67 -13.93 36.93 24.71
CA ALA A 67 -12.69 37.71 24.87
C ALA A 67 -12.40 38.60 23.65
N ARG A 68 -12.61 38.09 22.43
CA ARG A 68 -12.43 38.88 21.19
C ARG A 68 -13.51 39.94 21.01
N ASN A 69 -14.73 39.69 21.45
CA ASN A 69 -15.79 40.69 21.44
C ASN A 69 -15.55 41.78 22.50
N GLU A 70 -14.85 41.47 23.59
CA GLU A 70 -14.45 42.45 24.59
C GLU A 70 -13.49 43.49 23.99
N THR A 71 -12.50 43.06 23.20
CA THR A 71 -11.56 44.00 22.54
C THR A 71 -12.29 44.99 21.63
N LEU A 72 -13.31 44.52 20.90
CA LEU A 72 -14.08 45.33 19.96
C LEU A 72 -14.87 46.47 20.62
N LYS A 73 -15.25 46.34 21.90
CA LYS A 73 -16.03 47.38 22.61
C LYS A 73 -15.26 48.68 22.81
N TYR A 74 -13.93 48.60 22.88
CA TYR A 74 -13.07 49.74 23.17
C TYR A 74 -12.57 50.45 21.90
N ALA A 75 -12.83 49.89 20.72
CA ALA A 75 -12.35 50.43 19.45
C ALA A 75 -13.08 51.71 19.04
N THR A 76 -12.31 52.77 18.76
CA THR A 76 -12.85 54.08 18.40
C THR A 76 -12.57 54.50 16.95
N SER A 77 -11.62 53.86 16.28
CA SER A 77 -11.25 54.19 14.89
C SER A 77 -12.30 53.73 13.88
N GLU A 78 -12.12 54.14 12.62
CA GLU A 78 -12.96 53.76 11.49
C GLU A 78 -12.90 52.26 11.17
N TRP A 79 -11.70 51.69 11.18
CA TRP A 79 -11.42 50.28 10.96
C TRP A 79 -10.91 49.62 12.24
N VAL A 80 -11.38 48.40 12.50
CA VAL A 80 -10.80 47.50 13.51
C VAL A 80 -9.92 46.48 12.79
N PHE A 81 -8.69 46.34 13.27
CA PHE A 81 -7.73 45.36 12.82
C PHE A 81 -7.62 44.26 13.88
N ILE A 82 -8.01 43.04 13.51
CA ILE A 82 -7.88 41.87 14.39
C ILE A 82 -6.54 41.20 14.10
N ILE A 83 -5.68 41.16 15.11
CA ILE A 83 -4.36 40.53 15.05
C ILE A 83 -4.12 39.71 16.32
N ASP A 84 -3.57 38.51 16.15
CA ASP A 84 -3.17 37.63 17.26
C ASP A 84 -1.78 38.01 17.77
N ALA A 85 -1.50 37.77 19.07
CA ALA A 85 -0.23 38.15 19.71
C ALA A 85 1.00 37.42 19.15
N ASP A 86 0.78 36.32 18.42
CA ASP A 86 1.78 35.50 17.73
C ASP A 86 1.87 35.79 16.22
N GLU A 87 1.24 36.88 15.75
CA GLU A 87 1.32 37.38 14.37
C GLU A 87 2.22 38.62 14.25
N GLU A 88 2.65 38.91 13.02
CA GLU A 88 3.50 40.06 12.68
C GLU A 88 3.04 40.63 11.32
N ALA A 89 2.90 41.96 11.24
CA ALA A 89 2.65 42.63 9.97
C ALA A 89 3.87 42.56 9.05
N SER A 90 3.69 42.08 7.81
CA SER A 90 4.76 42.11 6.81
C SER A 90 5.12 43.56 6.45
N GLU A 91 6.32 43.75 5.91
CA GLU A 91 6.76 45.08 5.46
C GLU A 91 5.86 45.64 4.34
N ASN A 92 5.33 44.78 3.49
CA ASN A 92 4.36 45.17 2.47
C ASN A 92 3.04 45.66 3.09
N LEU A 93 2.52 44.95 4.10
CA LEU A 93 1.33 45.36 4.83
C LEU A 93 1.52 46.70 5.53
N LYS A 94 2.61 46.88 6.28
CA LYS A 94 2.93 48.13 7.00
C LYS A 94 2.90 49.35 6.07
N ASN A 95 3.55 49.24 4.91
CA ASN A 95 3.75 50.37 4.00
C ASN A 95 2.50 50.73 3.18
N ASN A 96 1.61 49.77 2.91
CA ASN A 96 0.52 49.97 1.94
C ASN A 96 -0.89 50.00 2.53
N ILE A 97 -1.13 49.45 3.74
CA ILE A 97 -2.49 49.21 4.23
C ILE A 97 -3.29 50.50 4.45
N ARG A 98 -2.69 51.56 5.00
CA ARG A 98 -3.39 52.83 5.26
C ARG A 98 -3.89 53.47 3.97
N LYS A 99 -3.07 53.45 2.91
CA LYS A 99 -3.45 53.97 1.59
C LYS A 99 -4.59 53.14 1.00
N TYR A 100 -4.49 51.82 1.08
CA TYR A 100 -5.52 50.90 0.59
C TYR A 100 -6.87 51.12 1.29
N LEU A 101 -6.91 51.11 2.63
CA LEU A 101 -8.15 51.29 3.39
C LEU A 101 -8.83 52.63 3.12
N LYS A 102 -8.05 53.72 2.93
CA LYS A 102 -8.58 55.03 2.56
C LYS A 102 -9.18 55.09 1.16
N SER A 103 -8.73 54.22 0.24
CA SER A 103 -9.28 54.15 -1.12
C SER A 103 -10.56 53.33 -1.22
N LEU A 104 -10.95 52.60 -0.17
CA LEU A 104 -12.14 51.75 -0.19
C LEU A 104 -13.42 52.56 -0.03
N GLU A 105 -14.43 52.18 -0.78
CA GLU A 105 -15.79 52.71 -0.65
C GLU A 105 -16.38 52.42 0.74
N ASN A 106 -17.37 53.22 1.15
CA ASN A 106 -18.00 53.12 2.47
C ASN A 106 -18.85 51.85 2.67
N ASP A 107 -19.27 51.20 1.59
CA ASP A 107 -20.06 49.97 1.63
C ASP A 107 -19.20 48.70 1.79
N ILE A 108 -17.87 48.82 1.67
CA ILE A 108 -16.91 47.76 2.00
C ILE A 108 -16.77 47.67 3.51
N VAL A 109 -17.17 46.52 4.06
CA VAL A 109 -17.23 46.24 5.50
C VAL A 109 -16.07 45.40 5.98
N ALA A 110 -15.48 44.55 5.14
CA ALA A 110 -14.39 43.67 5.54
C ALA A 110 -13.29 43.56 4.46
N VAL A 111 -12.04 43.42 4.91
CA VAL A 111 -10.88 43.17 4.06
C VAL A 111 -10.21 41.86 4.47
N TYR A 112 -10.09 40.96 3.50
CA TYR A 112 -9.31 39.74 3.66
C TYR A 112 -7.87 39.97 3.24
N ILE A 113 -6.96 39.43 4.04
CA ILE A 113 -5.54 39.41 3.74
C ILE A 113 -4.97 37.99 3.88
N PRO A 114 -3.97 37.62 3.07
CA PRO A 114 -3.25 36.36 3.23
C PRO A 114 -2.49 36.32 4.57
N THR A 115 -2.57 35.21 5.26
CA THR A 115 -1.75 34.89 6.45
C THR A 115 -0.81 33.75 6.10
N VAL A 116 0.49 33.99 6.23
CA VAL A 116 1.59 33.04 6.03
C VAL A 116 1.86 32.35 7.36
N ASN A 117 1.42 31.11 7.48
CA ASN A 117 1.53 30.30 8.70
C ASN A 117 2.82 29.48 8.67
N PHE A 118 3.84 29.84 9.45
CA PHE A 118 5.08 29.08 9.49
C PHE A 118 4.91 27.76 10.26
N LEU A 119 5.33 26.65 9.66
CA LEU A 119 5.19 25.30 10.23
C LEU A 119 6.46 24.79 10.91
N ASP A 120 7.60 25.46 10.69
CA ASP A 120 8.90 25.13 11.26
C ASP A 120 9.70 26.39 11.62
N PHE A 121 10.69 26.23 12.50
CA PHE A 121 11.55 27.32 12.96
C PHE A 121 12.41 27.93 11.84
N GLU A 122 12.72 27.16 10.79
CA GLU A 122 13.52 27.62 9.65
C GLU A 122 12.68 28.41 8.63
N LYS A 123 11.36 28.50 8.84
CA LYS A 123 10.38 29.16 7.96
C LYS A 123 10.36 28.59 6.55
N LYS A 124 10.81 27.34 6.36
CA LYS A 124 10.88 26.69 5.04
C LYS A 124 9.54 26.15 4.57
N ASN A 125 8.70 25.69 5.50
CA ASN A 125 7.35 25.23 5.23
C ASN A 125 6.34 26.22 5.81
N TYR A 126 5.36 26.58 4.99
CA TYR A 126 4.27 27.46 5.40
C TYR A 126 2.94 27.11 4.72
N GLU A 127 1.84 27.50 5.36
CA GLU A 127 0.50 27.42 4.80
C GLU A 127 -0.07 28.83 4.58
N LEU A 128 -0.69 29.07 3.44
CA LEU A 128 -1.38 30.33 3.16
C LEU A 128 -2.88 30.18 3.46
N ALA A 129 -3.42 31.10 4.27
CA ALA A 129 -4.85 31.20 4.50
C ALA A 129 -5.29 32.67 4.44
N SER A 130 -6.24 33.00 3.58
CA SER A 130 -6.83 34.34 3.56
C SER A 130 -7.98 34.43 4.54
N THR A 131 -7.85 35.31 5.54
CA THR A 131 -8.88 35.55 6.55
C THR A 131 -9.25 37.03 6.60
N ALA A 132 -10.48 37.33 7.00
CA ALA A 132 -10.91 38.71 7.18
C ALA A 132 -10.23 39.28 8.43
N ARG A 133 -9.44 40.35 8.26
CA ARG A 133 -8.62 40.94 9.33
C ARG A 133 -8.98 42.38 9.64
N PHE A 134 -9.41 43.15 8.64
CA PHE A 134 -9.92 44.51 8.86
C PHE A 134 -11.43 44.53 8.69
N PHE A 135 -12.11 45.22 9.60
CA PHE A 135 -13.55 45.42 9.55
C PHE A 135 -13.91 46.87 9.82
N ARG A 136 -14.99 47.36 9.23
CA ARG A 136 -15.60 48.62 9.67
C ARG A 136 -16.03 48.49 11.12
N ASN A 137 -15.66 49.47 11.94
CA ASN A 137 -15.99 49.46 13.36
C ASN A 137 -17.52 49.37 13.57
N GLY A 138 -17.94 48.54 14.52
CA GLY A 138 -19.35 48.27 14.82
C GLY A 138 -20.06 47.34 13.82
N LYS A 139 -19.36 46.77 12.83
CA LYS A 139 -19.95 45.89 11.82
C LYS A 139 -19.58 44.41 11.96
N VAL A 140 -18.71 44.06 12.91
CA VAL A 140 -18.24 42.69 13.15
C VAL A 140 -18.52 42.25 14.58
N LYS A 141 -18.82 40.97 14.75
CA LYS A 141 -18.88 40.25 16.02
C LYS A 141 -18.26 38.86 15.82
N TYR A 142 -17.59 38.32 16.82
CA TYR A 142 -17.07 36.95 16.78
C TYR A 142 -18.05 35.95 17.40
N GLU A 143 -18.15 34.78 16.77
CA GLU A 143 -18.94 33.63 17.24
C GLU A 143 -18.10 32.35 17.23
N ASN A 144 -18.58 31.33 17.95
CA ASN A 144 -17.92 30.05 18.29
C ASN A 144 -16.93 30.11 19.47
N ILE A 145 -17.00 29.10 20.33
CA ILE A 145 -16.22 28.96 21.56
C ILE A 145 -14.74 28.74 21.25
N VAL A 146 -14.45 27.91 20.24
CA VAL A 146 -13.13 27.62 19.69
C VAL A 146 -13.16 27.83 18.17
N HIS A 147 -12.00 28.12 17.57
CA HIS A 147 -11.90 28.49 16.15
C HIS A 147 -12.86 29.62 15.78
N ASN A 148 -12.97 30.63 16.66
CA ASN A 148 -13.90 31.74 16.55
C ASN A 148 -13.85 32.43 15.18
N GLN A 149 -15.02 32.73 14.63
CA GLN A 149 -15.17 33.29 13.29
C GLN A 149 -15.81 34.68 13.35
N PRO A 150 -15.37 35.64 12.51
CA PRO A 150 -16.03 36.93 12.37
C PRO A 150 -17.36 36.78 11.64
N VAL A 151 -18.41 37.38 12.20
CA VAL A 151 -19.75 37.53 11.65
C VAL A 151 -19.99 39.01 11.37
N TYR A 152 -20.25 39.34 10.11
CA TYR A 152 -20.50 40.70 9.63
C TYR A 152 -21.45 40.67 8.44
N LYS A 153 -22.07 41.82 8.13
CA LYS A 153 -22.94 42.01 6.96
C LYS A 153 -22.41 43.16 6.12
N GLY A 154 -22.23 42.93 4.82
CA GLY A 154 -21.78 43.95 3.86
C GLY A 154 -20.82 43.39 2.81
N LYS A 155 -20.37 44.25 1.89
CA LYS A 155 -19.40 43.86 0.87
C LYS A 155 -18.03 43.63 1.52
N ASN A 156 -17.26 42.71 0.95
CA ASN A 156 -15.88 42.48 1.34
C ASN A 156 -14.98 42.52 0.12
N VAL A 157 -13.72 42.85 0.36
CA VAL A 157 -12.66 42.86 -0.65
C VAL A 157 -11.48 42.05 -0.16
N LYS A 158 -10.59 41.71 -1.08
CA LYS A 158 -9.37 40.95 -0.79
C LYS A 158 -8.18 41.73 -1.31
N VAL A 159 -7.09 41.73 -0.56
CA VAL A 159 -5.87 42.44 -0.93
C VAL A 159 -4.65 41.59 -0.56
N ASP A 160 -3.64 41.61 -1.42
CA ASP A 160 -2.43 40.82 -1.26
C ASP A 160 -1.40 41.57 -0.38
N LEU A 161 -1.75 41.73 0.90
CA LEU A 161 -0.92 42.36 1.92
C LEU A 161 -0.77 41.41 3.12
N GLU A 162 0.33 40.69 3.20
CA GLU A 162 0.45 39.49 4.03
C GLU A 162 0.62 39.78 5.54
N LEU A 163 0.06 38.90 6.37
CA LEU A 163 0.46 38.70 7.76
C LEU A 163 1.37 37.49 7.89
N LEU A 164 2.32 37.55 8.83
CA LEU A 164 3.20 36.45 9.17
C LEU A 164 2.77 35.86 10.51
N HIS A 165 2.52 34.56 10.57
CA HIS A 165 1.98 33.89 11.76
C HIS A 165 2.94 32.81 12.27
N TYR A 166 3.32 32.92 13.54
CA TYR A 166 4.31 32.06 14.21
C TYR A 166 3.67 31.02 15.13
N GLY A 167 2.35 31.12 15.34
CA GLY A 167 1.57 30.32 16.28
C GLY A 167 1.40 28.85 15.93
N TYR A 168 2.09 28.31 14.91
CA TYR A 168 2.13 26.88 14.58
C TYR A 168 3.48 26.21 14.87
N ILE A 169 4.48 26.99 15.29
CA ILE A 169 5.80 26.50 15.70
C ILE A 169 5.70 26.00 17.16
N TRP A 170 5.14 24.81 17.36
CA TRP A 170 4.88 24.27 18.71
C TRP A 170 5.98 23.32 19.21
N THR A 171 6.34 23.48 20.49
CA THR A 171 6.95 22.38 21.25
C THR A 171 5.92 21.27 21.45
N ARG A 172 6.40 20.00 21.60
CA ARG A 172 5.51 18.84 21.84
C ARG A 172 4.57 19.07 23.03
N LEU A 173 5.07 19.71 24.09
CA LEU A 173 4.30 20.03 25.29
C LEU A 173 3.19 21.06 25.03
N ARG A 174 3.50 22.19 24.38
CA ARG A 174 2.49 23.22 24.04
C ARG A 174 1.41 22.66 23.11
N ARG A 175 1.79 21.82 22.13
CA ARG A 175 0.83 21.12 21.24
C ARG A 175 -0.14 20.26 22.05
N LYS A 176 0.36 19.47 23.00
CA LYS A 176 -0.48 18.60 23.86
C LYS A 176 -1.46 19.42 24.69
N GLN A 177 -0.98 20.44 25.42
CA GLN A 177 -1.82 21.30 26.26
C GLN A 177 -2.91 22.03 25.47
N LYS A 178 -2.57 22.61 24.31
CA LYS A 178 -3.54 23.28 23.43
C LYS A 178 -4.59 22.31 22.90
N THR A 179 -4.19 21.07 22.58
CA THR A 179 -5.10 20.02 22.09
C THR A 179 -6.07 19.58 23.19
N GLU A 180 -5.57 19.29 24.40
CA GLU A 180 -6.39 18.86 25.54
C GLU A 180 -7.42 19.93 25.95
N ARG A 181 -6.99 21.21 26.03
CA ARG A 181 -7.90 22.33 26.30
C ARG A 181 -9.01 22.44 25.25
N THR A 182 -8.64 22.36 23.97
CA THR A 182 -9.60 22.48 22.87
C THR A 182 -10.59 21.32 22.88
N LEU A 183 -10.15 20.08 23.12
CA LEU A 183 -11.04 18.92 23.27
C LEU A 183 -12.07 19.15 24.38
N ALA A 184 -11.62 19.53 25.58
CA ALA A 184 -12.51 19.74 26.72
C ALA A 184 -13.59 20.82 26.45
N LEU A 185 -13.22 21.91 25.76
CA LEU A 185 -14.18 22.96 25.38
C LEU A 185 -15.21 22.48 24.36
N ILE A 186 -14.77 21.70 23.35
CA ILE A 186 -15.66 21.15 22.33
C ILE A 186 -16.60 20.10 22.94
N GLU A 187 -16.10 19.21 23.80
CA GLU A 187 -16.89 18.19 24.49
C GLU A 187 -18.01 18.83 25.32
N LYS A 188 -17.66 19.80 26.18
CA LYS A 188 -18.64 20.57 26.98
C LYS A 188 -19.69 21.28 26.14
N TYR A 189 -19.34 21.74 24.93
CA TYR A 189 -20.32 22.33 24.01
C TYR A 189 -21.24 21.27 23.40
N LEU A 190 -20.67 20.15 22.94
CA LEU A 190 -21.40 19.05 22.31
C LEU A 190 -22.32 18.31 23.29
N GLU A 191 -22.05 18.31 24.60
CA GLU A 191 -23.00 17.85 25.62
C GLU A 191 -24.35 18.58 25.51
N LYS A 192 -24.33 19.89 25.25
CA LYS A 192 -25.54 20.71 25.10
C LYS A 192 -26.12 20.66 23.69
N LYS A 193 -25.27 20.56 22.67
CA LYS A 193 -25.65 20.55 21.25
C LYS A 193 -25.00 19.38 20.50
N PRO A 194 -25.44 18.13 20.73
CA PRO A 194 -24.74 16.92 20.27
C PRO A 194 -24.74 16.69 18.76
N ASN A 195 -25.53 17.48 18.01
CA ASN A 195 -25.71 17.35 16.57
C ASN A 195 -25.20 18.58 15.79
N ASP A 196 -24.50 19.50 16.45
CA ASP A 196 -23.88 20.65 15.78
C ASP A 196 -22.75 20.19 14.87
N LEU A 197 -22.94 20.34 13.56
CA LEU A 197 -22.06 19.77 12.56
C LEU A 197 -20.68 20.44 12.55
N TYR A 198 -20.63 21.75 12.82
CA TYR A 198 -19.38 22.49 12.88
C TYR A 198 -18.49 21.94 13.99
N TYR A 199 -19.04 21.80 15.20
CA TYR A 199 -18.29 21.31 16.35
C TYR A 199 -17.95 19.82 16.27
N LEU A 200 -18.80 18.99 15.66
CA LEU A 200 -18.45 17.59 15.41
C LEU A 200 -17.22 17.47 14.49
N ILE A 201 -17.15 18.27 13.42
CA ILE A 201 -15.99 18.26 12.51
C ILE A 201 -14.74 18.78 13.22
N GLN A 202 -14.86 19.86 14.01
CA GLN A 202 -13.74 20.35 14.83
C GLN A 202 -13.29 19.31 15.86
N TYR A 203 -14.23 18.58 16.45
CA TYR A 203 -13.93 17.50 17.38
C TYR A 203 -13.12 16.40 16.70
N MET A 204 -13.57 15.91 15.53
CA MET A 204 -12.85 14.91 14.74
C MET A 204 -11.42 15.36 14.40
N LYS A 205 -11.25 16.60 13.95
CA LYS A 205 -9.92 17.18 13.64
C LYS A 205 -9.03 17.20 14.89
N THR A 206 -9.56 17.65 16.02
CA THR A 206 -8.82 17.72 17.28
C THR A 206 -8.46 16.33 17.82
N LEU A 207 -9.35 15.34 17.69
CA LEU A 207 -9.08 13.94 18.05
C LEU A 207 -7.94 13.35 17.22
N SER A 208 -7.84 13.73 15.94
CA SER A 208 -6.71 13.34 15.08
C SER A 208 -5.37 13.87 15.61
N ILE A 209 -5.33 15.12 16.10
CA ILE A 209 -4.12 15.71 16.70
C ILE A 209 -3.79 15.03 18.03
N ALA A 210 -4.83 14.66 18.80
CA ALA A 210 -4.71 13.95 20.07
C ALA A 210 -4.36 12.46 19.92
N GLN A 211 -4.29 11.92 18.69
CA GLN A 211 -4.07 10.50 18.40
C GLN A 211 -5.14 9.57 19.02
N LYS A 212 -6.35 10.09 19.23
CA LYS A 212 -7.54 9.34 19.68
C LYS A 212 -8.26 8.74 18.49
N HIS A 213 -7.68 7.66 17.96
CA HIS A 213 -8.08 7.10 16.66
C HIS A 213 -9.49 6.48 16.64
N ILE A 214 -9.93 5.87 17.75
CA ILE A 214 -11.24 5.19 17.82
C ILE A 214 -12.35 6.24 17.82
N GLU A 215 -12.28 7.19 18.75
CA GLU A 215 -13.27 8.25 18.91
C GLU A 215 -13.35 9.12 17.65
N LYS A 216 -12.21 9.39 17.01
CA LYS A 216 -12.17 10.10 15.72
C LYS A 216 -13.03 9.40 14.67
N MET A 217 -12.92 8.07 14.56
CA MET A 217 -13.67 7.29 13.57
C MET A 217 -15.16 7.26 13.87
N GLU A 218 -15.56 7.10 15.14
CA GLU A 218 -16.96 7.13 15.56
C GLU A 218 -17.62 8.46 15.20
N ILE A 219 -16.94 9.57 15.53
CA ILE A 219 -17.40 10.92 15.22
C ILE A 219 -17.43 11.15 13.71
N GLY A 220 -16.38 10.74 12.99
CA GLY A 220 -16.32 10.83 11.53
C GLY A 220 -17.48 10.10 10.85
N TYR A 221 -17.80 8.88 11.28
CA TYR A 221 -18.93 8.11 10.76
C TYR A 221 -20.28 8.79 11.07
N LYS A 222 -20.44 9.31 12.30
CA LYS A 222 -21.65 10.08 12.70
C LYS A 222 -21.86 11.29 11.78
N ILE A 223 -20.79 12.03 11.48
CA ILE A 223 -20.82 13.18 10.56
C ILE A 223 -21.16 12.71 9.14
N ALA A 224 -20.47 11.69 8.63
CA ALA A 224 -20.65 11.13 7.30
C ALA A 224 -22.10 10.71 7.04
N LYS A 225 -22.72 9.99 7.98
CA LYS A 225 -24.13 9.55 7.90
C LYS A 225 -25.10 10.72 7.83
N LYS A 226 -24.83 11.80 8.55
CA LYS A 226 -25.65 13.02 8.52
C LYS A 226 -25.49 13.74 7.18
N LEU A 227 -24.24 13.99 6.77
CA LEU A 227 -23.92 14.71 5.54
C LEU A 227 -24.40 14.00 4.28
N LEU A 228 -24.33 12.67 4.23
CA LEU A 228 -24.71 11.90 3.05
C LEU A 228 -26.18 12.14 2.65
N LYS A 229 -27.07 12.39 3.62
CA LYS A 229 -28.48 12.74 3.37
C LYS A 229 -28.64 14.14 2.76
N ASP A 230 -27.80 15.08 3.17
CA ASP A 230 -27.90 16.48 2.76
C ASP A 230 -27.28 16.71 1.37
N VAL A 231 -26.12 16.12 1.08
CA VAL A 231 -25.40 16.28 -0.20
C VAL A 231 -26.14 15.70 -1.41
N GLN A 232 -27.14 14.86 -1.18
CA GLN A 232 -28.01 14.29 -2.22
C GLN A 232 -29.11 15.26 -2.67
N LYS A 233 -29.38 16.32 -1.91
CA LYS A 233 -30.39 17.33 -2.27
C LYS A 233 -29.87 18.22 -3.41
N LYS A 234 -30.71 18.48 -4.42
CA LYS A 234 -30.34 19.30 -5.60
C LYS A 234 -29.86 20.72 -5.23
N ASP A 235 -30.47 21.34 -4.21
CA ASP A 235 -30.17 22.71 -3.79
C ASP A 235 -29.17 22.79 -2.62
N TYR A 236 -28.45 21.70 -2.34
CA TYR A 236 -27.48 21.68 -1.23
C TYR A 236 -26.32 22.65 -1.51
N LYS A 237 -26.19 23.65 -0.64
CA LYS A 237 -25.04 24.55 -0.60
C LYS A 237 -24.15 24.15 0.58
N PRO A 238 -22.96 23.58 0.34
CA PRO A 238 -22.08 23.19 1.43
C PRO A 238 -21.53 24.43 2.14
N ILE A 239 -21.34 24.32 3.45
CA ILE A 239 -20.47 25.25 4.18
C ILE A 239 -19.01 24.76 4.08
N PRO A 240 -18.00 25.65 4.12
CA PRO A 240 -16.60 25.27 3.92
C PRO A 240 -16.13 24.08 4.76
N MET A 241 -16.54 24.04 6.04
CA MET A 241 -16.21 22.96 6.97
C MET A 241 -16.69 21.58 6.50
N THR A 242 -17.86 21.52 5.84
CA THR A 242 -18.40 20.25 5.33
C THR A 242 -17.65 19.78 4.09
N VAL A 243 -17.15 20.70 3.26
CA VAL A 243 -16.31 20.36 2.10
C VAL A 243 -14.95 19.84 2.57
N GLU A 244 -14.35 20.48 3.57
CA GLU A 244 -13.11 20.01 4.20
C GLU A 244 -13.30 18.62 4.79
N PHE A 245 -14.41 18.39 5.51
CA PHE A 245 -14.75 17.07 6.04
C PHE A 245 -14.82 16.00 4.94
N MET A 246 -15.49 16.26 3.81
CA MET A 246 -15.60 15.27 2.71
C MET A 246 -14.22 14.81 2.23
N PHE A 247 -13.27 15.74 2.12
CA PHE A 247 -11.89 15.41 1.77
C PHE A 247 -11.18 14.64 2.87
N LEU A 248 -11.19 15.13 4.12
CA LEU A 248 -10.52 14.48 5.25
C LEU A 248 -11.06 13.08 5.53
N TRP A 249 -12.38 12.91 5.42
CA TRP A 249 -13.03 11.62 5.60
C TRP A 249 -12.69 10.65 4.47
N GLY A 250 -12.65 11.13 3.22
CA GLY A 250 -12.16 10.33 2.10
C GLY A 250 -10.71 9.87 2.29
N ILE A 251 -9.82 10.74 2.78
CA ILE A 251 -8.42 10.38 3.10
C ILE A 251 -8.36 9.34 4.20
N GLU A 252 -9.15 9.49 5.27
CA GLU A 252 -9.21 8.52 6.36
C GLU A 252 -9.64 7.14 5.85
N LEU A 253 -10.74 7.08 5.09
CA LEU A 253 -11.23 5.85 4.47
C LEU A 253 -10.18 5.22 3.54
N MET A 254 -9.54 6.03 2.69
CA MET A 254 -8.50 5.57 1.76
C MET A 254 -7.32 4.94 2.51
N ASN A 255 -6.83 5.62 3.54
CA ASN A 255 -5.71 5.15 4.36
C ASN A 255 -6.04 3.86 5.10
N LYS A 256 -7.32 3.63 5.41
CA LYS A 256 -7.81 2.39 6.03
C LYS A 256 -8.18 1.29 5.02
N GLY A 257 -8.00 1.54 3.72
CA GLY A 257 -8.26 0.56 2.66
C GLY A 257 -9.71 0.55 2.11
N TYR A 258 -10.59 1.42 2.58
CA TYR A 258 -11.97 1.56 2.10
C TYR A 258 -12.02 2.42 0.83
N TRP A 259 -11.41 1.92 -0.23
CA TRP A 259 -11.17 2.72 -1.44
C TRP A 259 -12.43 3.11 -2.19
N ASP A 260 -13.47 2.27 -2.21
CA ASP A 260 -14.74 2.60 -2.88
C ASP A 260 -15.53 3.69 -2.13
N ASP A 261 -15.55 3.62 -0.80
CA ASP A 261 -16.15 4.69 0.02
C ASP A 261 -15.35 5.98 -0.07
N ALA A 262 -14.02 5.90 -0.06
CA ALA A 262 -13.15 7.05 -0.27
C ALA A 262 -13.42 7.69 -1.65
N GLU A 263 -13.50 6.89 -2.71
CA GLU A 263 -13.84 7.33 -4.06
C GLU A 263 -15.18 8.07 -4.09
N LYS A 264 -16.20 7.51 -3.43
CA LYS A 264 -17.53 8.12 -3.30
C LYS A 264 -17.45 9.49 -2.64
N TRP A 265 -16.76 9.61 -1.50
CA TRP A 265 -16.60 10.88 -0.79
C TRP A 265 -15.80 11.91 -1.58
N PHE A 266 -14.73 11.50 -2.26
CA PHE A 266 -13.97 12.39 -3.12
C PHE A 266 -14.77 12.85 -4.35
N LYS A 267 -15.57 11.98 -4.99
CA LYS A 267 -16.50 12.37 -6.07
C LYS A 267 -17.55 13.38 -5.61
N ILE A 268 -18.02 13.28 -4.37
CA ILE A 268 -18.93 14.27 -3.79
C ILE A 268 -18.18 15.59 -3.57
N GLY A 269 -17.03 15.54 -2.91
CA GLY A 269 -16.23 16.72 -2.57
C GLY A 269 -15.67 17.48 -3.77
N SER A 270 -15.40 16.79 -4.89
CA SER A 270 -14.80 17.38 -6.09
C SER A 270 -15.68 18.43 -6.77
N ARG A 271 -16.97 18.48 -6.44
CA ARG A 271 -17.88 19.56 -6.87
C ARG A 271 -17.48 20.93 -6.32
N TRP A 272 -16.76 20.98 -5.20
CA TRP A 272 -16.45 22.22 -4.48
C TRP A 272 -14.98 22.38 -4.10
N ASN A 273 -14.18 21.31 -4.05
CA ASN A 273 -12.78 21.37 -3.61
C ASN A 273 -11.84 20.57 -4.51
N LEU A 274 -10.78 21.24 -4.96
CA LEU A 274 -9.68 20.66 -5.72
C LEU A 274 -8.97 19.52 -4.99
N ASP A 275 -8.90 19.57 -3.66
CA ASP A 275 -8.26 18.52 -2.85
C ASP A 275 -8.90 17.14 -3.07
N ALA A 276 -10.21 17.11 -3.33
CA ALA A 276 -10.90 15.87 -3.60
C ALA A 276 -10.47 15.23 -4.93
N TYR A 277 -10.12 16.01 -5.96
CA TYR A 277 -9.51 15.48 -7.18
C TYR A 277 -8.14 14.86 -6.91
N TYR A 278 -7.34 15.48 -6.03
CA TYR A 278 -6.09 14.89 -5.57
C TYR A 278 -6.32 13.58 -4.82
N GLY A 279 -7.35 13.50 -3.98
CA GLY A 279 -7.82 12.26 -3.36
C GLY A 279 -8.18 11.18 -4.38
N LEU A 280 -8.97 11.52 -5.41
CA LEU A 280 -9.35 10.60 -6.50
C LEU A 280 -8.13 10.02 -7.22
N MET A 281 -7.16 10.85 -7.58
CA MET A 281 -5.93 10.37 -8.22
C MET A 281 -5.21 9.31 -7.36
N ASN A 282 -5.08 9.54 -6.05
CA ASN A 282 -4.45 8.56 -5.16
C ASN A 282 -5.27 7.27 -5.04
N VAL A 283 -6.60 7.37 -4.96
CA VAL A 283 -7.50 6.19 -4.93
C VAL A 283 -7.35 5.37 -6.21
N TYR A 284 -7.44 5.99 -7.39
CA TYR A 284 -7.34 5.27 -8.67
C TYR A 284 -5.94 4.69 -8.89
N PHE A 285 -4.89 5.40 -8.50
CA PHE A 285 -3.53 4.88 -8.52
C PHE A 285 -3.40 3.61 -7.66
N ASN A 286 -3.94 3.62 -6.43
CA ASN A 286 -3.93 2.47 -5.54
C ASN A 286 -4.77 1.29 -6.07
N LYS A 287 -5.93 1.58 -6.68
CA LYS A 287 -6.78 0.59 -7.38
C LYS A 287 -6.14 0.05 -8.66
N ARG A 288 -5.09 0.70 -9.19
CA ARG A 288 -4.52 0.49 -10.54
C ARG A 288 -5.54 0.70 -11.66
N ASP A 289 -6.49 1.61 -11.43
CA ASP A 289 -7.47 2.03 -12.42
C ASP A 289 -6.89 3.17 -13.25
N TRP A 290 -6.13 2.80 -14.28
CA TRP A 290 -5.36 3.76 -15.08
C TRP A 290 -6.25 4.70 -15.91
N GLU A 291 -7.42 4.24 -16.34
CA GLU A 291 -8.34 5.06 -17.12
C GLU A 291 -8.94 6.18 -16.27
N ASN A 292 -9.45 5.85 -15.08
CA ASN A 292 -9.98 6.87 -14.18
C ASN A 292 -8.88 7.72 -13.55
N LEU A 293 -7.67 7.17 -13.34
CA LEU A 293 -6.50 7.98 -12.96
C LEU A 293 -6.18 9.04 -14.02
N LYS A 294 -6.20 8.67 -15.31
CA LYS A 294 -5.98 9.62 -16.42
C LYS A 294 -7.02 10.74 -16.39
N ARG A 295 -8.31 10.39 -16.28
CA ARG A 295 -9.42 11.37 -16.22
C ARG A 295 -9.28 12.29 -15.01
N ALA A 296 -9.10 11.73 -13.81
CA ALA A 296 -8.95 12.50 -12.58
C ALA A 296 -7.73 13.43 -12.62
N SER A 297 -6.62 13.01 -13.24
CA SER A 297 -5.43 13.84 -13.39
C SER A 297 -5.63 15.01 -14.35
N LEU A 298 -6.35 14.79 -15.47
CA LEU A 298 -6.72 15.85 -16.39
C LEU A 298 -7.68 16.87 -15.75
N ASP A 299 -8.70 16.39 -15.05
CA ASP A 299 -9.64 17.25 -14.34
C ASP A 299 -8.91 18.05 -13.25
N PHE A 300 -8.05 17.40 -12.45
CA PHE A 300 -7.23 18.08 -11.45
C PHE A 300 -6.42 19.22 -12.05
N LEU A 301 -5.69 18.99 -13.14
CA LEU A 301 -4.87 20.01 -13.80
C LEU A 301 -5.73 21.15 -14.40
N LYS A 302 -6.89 20.81 -14.98
CA LYS A 302 -7.85 21.79 -15.51
C LYS A 302 -8.38 22.71 -14.40
N TYR A 303 -8.85 22.14 -13.29
CA TYR A 303 -9.41 22.92 -12.19
C TYR A 303 -8.35 23.65 -11.40
N LEU A 304 -7.14 23.10 -11.28
CA LEU A 304 -6.01 23.78 -10.65
C LEU A 304 -5.75 25.14 -11.28
N ASN A 305 -5.70 25.23 -12.62
CA ASN A 305 -5.51 26.50 -13.33
C ASN A 305 -6.62 27.52 -13.02
N ILE A 306 -7.86 27.07 -12.85
CA ILE A 306 -8.99 27.95 -12.48
C ILE A 306 -8.79 28.51 -11.07
N PHE A 307 -8.43 27.66 -10.11
CA PHE A 307 -8.22 28.06 -8.71
C PHE A 307 -6.96 28.93 -8.53
N GLU A 308 -5.90 28.70 -9.29
CA GLU A 308 -4.70 29.56 -9.24
C GLU A 308 -5.00 31.00 -9.67
N ASN A 309 -5.84 31.18 -10.69
CA ASN A 309 -6.25 32.51 -11.15
C ASN A 309 -7.30 33.18 -10.25
N ARG A 310 -7.86 32.43 -9.29
CA ARG A 310 -8.90 32.89 -8.36
C ARG A 310 -8.48 32.68 -6.90
N ARG A 311 -7.18 32.68 -6.59
CA ARG A 311 -6.65 32.51 -5.23
C ARG A 311 -7.29 33.45 -4.23
N GLY A 312 -7.53 34.69 -4.65
CA GLY A 312 -8.31 35.66 -3.91
C GLY A 312 -9.63 35.05 -3.47
N GLU A 313 -10.46 34.52 -4.36
CA GLU A 313 -11.81 34.01 -4.07
C GLU A 313 -11.87 32.80 -3.10
N ILE A 314 -10.77 32.08 -2.90
CA ILE A 314 -10.70 30.93 -1.99
C ILE A 314 -10.90 31.42 -0.54
N THR A 315 -11.84 30.80 0.18
CA THR A 315 -12.20 31.19 1.56
C THR A 315 -11.88 30.11 2.61
N TRP A 316 -11.20 29.03 2.20
CA TRP A 316 -10.78 27.93 3.07
C TRP A 316 -9.42 27.38 2.63
N SER A 317 -8.81 26.53 3.46
CA SER A 317 -7.51 25.91 3.14
C SER A 317 -7.65 24.91 1.98
N MET A 318 -6.76 25.03 0.99
CA MET A 318 -6.70 24.12 -0.14
C MET A 318 -5.25 23.71 -0.37
N GLN A 319 -4.92 22.47 0.02
CA GLN A 319 -3.53 22.00 0.04
C GLN A 319 -3.01 21.63 -1.35
N SER A 320 -3.92 21.28 -2.26
CA SER A 320 -3.57 20.73 -3.56
C SER A 320 -3.20 21.78 -4.61
N LEU A 321 -3.31 23.07 -4.29
CA LEU A 321 -2.88 24.17 -5.17
C LEU A 321 -1.40 24.06 -5.57
N PHE A 322 -0.57 23.49 -4.69
CA PHE A 322 0.87 23.35 -4.95
C PHE A 322 1.24 21.97 -5.51
N ARG A 323 0.25 21.13 -5.82
CA ARG A 323 0.43 19.72 -6.23
C ARG A 323 0.37 19.53 -7.75
N LYS A 324 0.53 20.59 -8.56
CA LYS A 324 0.59 20.52 -10.04
C LYS A 324 1.50 19.40 -10.53
N ASN A 325 2.71 19.35 -9.97
CA ASN A 325 3.74 18.38 -10.36
C ASN A 325 3.27 16.93 -10.15
N GLU A 326 2.46 16.67 -9.13
CA GLU A 326 1.95 15.32 -8.83
C GLU A 326 0.82 14.92 -9.77
N GLY A 327 -0.03 15.88 -10.15
CA GLY A 327 -1.02 15.68 -11.20
C GLY A 327 -0.37 15.31 -12.53
N LEU A 328 0.72 15.98 -12.90
CA LEU A 328 1.50 15.64 -14.10
C LEU A 328 2.14 14.25 -14.00
N VAL A 329 2.74 13.91 -12.85
CA VAL A 329 3.31 12.56 -12.62
C VAL A 329 2.25 11.48 -12.77
N PHE A 330 1.10 11.61 -12.10
CA PHE A 330 0.02 10.63 -12.18
C PHE A 330 -0.58 10.52 -13.59
N LEU A 331 -0.73 11.65 -14.30
CA LEU A 331 -1.16 11.66 -15.69
C LEU A 331 -0.18 10.86 -16.57
N THR A 332 1.12 11.06 -16.41
CA THR A 332 2.14 10.31 -17.16
C THR A 332 2.09 8.82 -16.82
N MET A 333 2.03 8.45 -15.54
CA MET A 333 1.93 7.04 -15.12
C MET A 333 0.73 6.35 -15.77
N ALA A 334 -0.44 7.00 -15.75
CA ALA A 334 -1.65 6.47 -16.37
C ALA A 334 -1.49 6.29 -17.88
N LYS A 335 -0.98 7.30 -18.57
CA LYS A 335 -0.77 7.28 -20.03
C LYS A 335 0.20 6.17 -20.45
N VAL A 336 1.32 6.02 -19.75
CA VAL A 336 2.31 4.96 -20.01
C VAL A 336 1.69 3.58 -19.81
N LYS A 337 0.97 3.35 -18.71
CA LYS A 337 0.29 2.06 -18.44
C LYS A 337 -0.81 1.73 -19.46
N MET A 338 -1.47 2.74 -20.00
CA MET A 338 -2.47 2.60 -21.05
C MET A 338 -1.87 2.51 -22.46
N ARG A 339 -0.54 2.58 -22.60
CA ARG A 339 0.18 2.69 -23.89
C ARG A 339 -0.24 3.90 -24.73
N ASP A 340 -0.81 4.93 -24.09
CA ASP A 340 -1.17 6.22 -24.68
C ASP A 340 0.06 7.14 -24.65
N LEU A 341 1.02 6.89 -25.57
CA LEU A 341 2.30 7.59 -25.59
C LEU A 341 2.24 8.98 -26.24
N LYS A 342 1.04 9.49 -26.56
CA LYS A 342 0.87 10.79 -27.20
C LYS A 342 1.18 11.92 -26.21
N ASP A 343 1.91 12.94 -26.64
CA ASP A 343 2.24 14.14 -25.86
C ASP A 343 3.00 13.91 -24.53
N ILE A 344 3.51 12.69 -24.27
CA ILE A 344 4.25 12.42 -23.03
C ILE A 344 5.48 13.31 -22.91
N ASP A 345 6.26 13.50 -23.98
CA ASP A 345 7.42 14.40 -24.03
C ASP A 345 7.08 15.82 -23.54
N LYS A 346 5.89 16.32 -23.86
CA LYS A 346 5.46 17.65 -23.41
C LYS A 346 5.20 17.67 -21.91
N ILE A 347 4.53 16.65 -21.38
CA ILE A 347 4.23 16.53 -19.94
C ILE A 347 5.54 16.41 -19.13
N ILE A 348 6.50 15.63 -19.62
CA ILE A 348 7.81 15.43 -18.97
C ILE A 348 8.61 16.73 -18.87
N LYS A 349 8.54 17.61 -19.88
CA LYS A 349 9.16 18.94 -19.85
C LYS A 349 8.54 19.89 -18.85
N GLU A 350 7.25 19.72 -18.56
CA GLU A 350 6.53 20.53 -17.58
C GLU A 350 6.76 20.08 -16.12
N LEU A 351 7.40 18.92 -15.90
CA LEU A 351 7.71 18.43 -14.56
C LEU A 351 8.75 19.30 -13.85
N ASN A 352 8.51 19.56 -12.56
CA ASN A 352 9.47 20.24 -11.70
C ASN A 352 10.29 19.21 -10.90
N TYR A 353 11.54 19.01 -11.31
CA TYR A 353 12.45 18.02 -10.73
C TYR A 353 13.08 18.43 -9.39
N LYS A 354 12.79 19.64 -8.90
CA LYS A 354 13.22 20.11 -7.58
C LYS A 354 12.20 19.74 -6.48
N LYS A 355 11.03 19.20 -6.85
CA LYS A 355 9.91 18.89 -5.95
C LYS A 355 9.39 17.48 -6.18
N ASN A 356 8.89 16.83 -5.13
CA ASN A 356 8.22 15.51 -5.17
C ASN A 356 9.09 14.37 -5.71
N ASN A 357 10.35 14.39 -5.29
CA ASN A 357 11.42 13.53 -5.82
C ASN A 357 11.05 12.05 -5.74
N GLU A 358 10.47 11.57 -4.64
CA GLU A 358 10.01 10.17 -4.51
C GLU A 358 9.00 9.74 -5.58
N LYS A 359 8.05 10.62 -5.96
CA LYS A 359 7.05 10.30 -6.99
C LYS A 359 7.66 10.31 -8.39
N ILE A 360 8.64 11.19 -8.64
CA ILE A 360 9.42 11.20 -9.88
C ILE A 360 10.23 9.91 -10.02
N ILE A 361 10.78 9.37 -8.93
CA ILE A 361 11.46 8.06 -8.96
C ILE A 361 10.48 6.93 -9.28
N LYS A 362 9.32 6.91 -8.61
CA LYS A 362 8.28 5.93 -8.94
C LYS A 362 7.84 6.00 -10.41
N LEU A 363 7.80 7.21 -10.99
CA LEU A 363 7.53 7.40 -12.41
C LEU A 363 8.65 6.81 -13.27
N TYR A 364 9.91 7.12 -12.93
CA TYR A 364 11.09 6.60 -13.62
C TYR A 364 11.11 5.06 -13.63
N ASP A 365 10.92 4.43 -12.46
CA ASP A 365 10.88 2.98 -12.31
C ASP A 365 9.72 2.36 -13.12
N LEU A 366 8.54 2.98 -13.07
CA LEU A 366 7.37 2.52 -13.82
C LEU A 366 7.61 2.56 -15.33
N ILE A 367 8.22 3.63 -15.85
CA ILE A 367 8.52 3.74 -17.28
C ILE A 367 9.61 2.75 -17.68
N PHE A 368 10.60 2.51 -16.82
CA PHE A 368 11.65 1.53 -17.06
C PHE A 368 11.07 0.11 -17.16
N ASP A 369 10.18 -0.25 -16.22
CA ASP A 369 9.45 -1.52 -16.25
C ASP A 369 8.62 -1.70 -17.52
N GLU A 370 7.93 -0.66 -17.98
CA GLU A 370 7.14 -0.72 -19.22
C GLU A 370 8.02 -0.75 -20.46
N PHE A 371 9.15 -0.05 -20.46
CA PHE A 371 10.17 -0.15 -21.52
C PHE A 371 10.73 -1.56 -21.65
N ALA A 372 11.03 -2.21 -20.52
CA ALA A 372 11.56 -3.57 -20.49
C ALA A 372 10.56 -4.61 -21.05
N LYS A 373 9.25 -4.38 -20.82
CA LYS A 373 8.17 -5.27 -21.28
C LYS A 373 7.65 -4.98 -22.68
N GLU A 374 7.94 -3.80 -23.24
CA GLU A 374 7.43 -3.39 -24.54
C GLU A 374 8.11 -4.16 -25.68
N THR A 375 7.29 -4.76 -26.54
CA THR A 375 7.72 -5.54 -27.71
C THR A 375 7.63 -4.72 -28.99
N ASN A 376 6.78 -3.68 -29.05
CA ASN A 376 6.68 -2.81 -30.21
C ASN A 376 7.86 -1.83 -30.26
N TYR A 377 8.67 -1.91 -31.32
CA TYR A 377 9.87 -1.10 -31.50
C TYR A 377 9.63 0.42 -31.42
N ASN A 378 8.57 0.92 -32.08
CA ASN A 378 8.26 2.35 -32.10
C ASN A 378 7.87 2.88 -30.71
N ASN A 379 7.12 2.09 -29.94
CA ASN A 379 6.79 2.42 -28.55
C ASN A 379 8.03 2.34 -27.66
N LYS A 380 8.86 1.32 -27.85
CA LYS A 380 10.11 1.13 -27.10
C LYS A 380 11.08 2.30 -27.29
N GLN A 381 11.20 2.82 -28.52
CA GLN A 381 11.97 4.03 -28.81
C GLN A 381 11.41 5.28 -28.10
N LYS A 382 10.08 5.46 -28.11
CA LYS A 382 9.43 6.58 -27.41
C LYS A 382 9.64 6.51 -25.90
N LEU A 383 9.46 5.34 -25.29
CA LEU A 383 9.70 5.12 -23.86
C LEU A 383 11.17 5.35 -23.49
N LEU A 384 12.12 4.90 -24.33
CA LEU A 384 13.54 5.15 -24.12
C LEU A 384 13.90 6.63 -24.16
N LYS A 385 13.31 7.39 -25.09
CA LYS A 385 13.49 8.84 -25.18
C LYS A 385 13.00 9.54 -23.92
N VAL A 386 11.81 9.17 -23.45
CA VAL A 386 11.23 9.68 -22.19
C VAL A 386 12.10 9.34 -20.99
N LEU A 387 12.59 8.09 -20.90
CA LEU A 387 13.51 7.66 -19.83
C LEU A 387 14.79 8.48 -19.81
N LYS A 388 15.40 8.73 -20.98
CA LYS A 388 16.60 9.58 -21.12
C LYS A 388 16.33 10.99 -20.60
N GLU A 389 15.20 11.57 -20.98
CA GLU A 389 14.84 12.93 -20.59
C GLU A 389 14.62 13.07 -19.08
N ILE A 390 13.87 12.15 -18.46
CA ILE A 390 13.69 12.11 -17.00
C ILE A 390 15.04 11.92 -16.30
N HIS A 391 15.86 11.00 -16.81
CA HIS A 391 17.17 10.67 -16.22
C HIS A 391 18.11 11.88 -16.18
N ILE A 392 18.30 12.56 -17.32
CA ILE A 392 19.12 13.78 -17.41
C ILE A 392 18.62 14.85 -16.42
N ASN A 393 17.30 15.04 -16.35
CA ASN A 393 16.72 16.03 -15.45
C ASN A 393 16.93 15.67 -13.98
N ILE A 394 16.91 14.38 -13.60
CA ILE A 394 17.23 13.97 -12.23
C ILE A 394 18.70 14.24 -11.90
N ILE A 395 19.64 13.88 -12.79
CA ILE A 395 21.08 14.15 -12.59
C ILE A 395 21.33 15.64 -12.38
N ASN A 396 20.80 16.47 -13.28
CA ASN A 396 20.96 17.93 -13.25
C ASN A 396 20.38 18.57 -11.97
N ASN A 397 19.48 17.87 -11.27
CA ASN A 397 18.86 18.31 -10.03
C ASN A 397 19.21 17.40 -8.84
N SER A 398 20.32 16.65 -8.92
CA SER A 398 20.67 15.61 -7.95
C SER A 398 20.76 16.12 -6.50
N GLU A 399 21.12 17.40 -6.28
CA GLU A 399 21.14 18.02 -4.95
C GLU A 399 19.80 17.95 -4.19
N PHE A 400 18.68 17.87 -4.90
CA PHE A 400 17.35 17.78 -4.28
C PHE A 400 16.96 16.35 -3.92
N PHE A 401 17.59 15.34 -4.51
CA PHE A 401 17.26 13.93 -4.28
C PHE A 401 18.03 13.35 -3.09
N LEU A 402 17.43 12.39 -2.40
CA LEU A 402 18.11 11.66 -1.31
C LEU A 402 19.40 11.02 -1.85
N GLN A 403 20.46 11.03 -1.03
CA GLN A 403 21.77 10.52 -1.44
C GLN A 403 21.74 9.03 -1.85
N SER A 404 20.90 8.23 -1.18
CA SER A 404 20.62 6.83 -1.55
C SER A 404 20.00 6.71 -2.95
N THR A 405 19.06 7.59 -3.27
CA THR A 405 18.37 7.66 -4.56
C THR A 405 19.31 8.12 -5.66
N ASN A 406 20.13 9.15 -5.41
CA ASN A 406 21.19 9.57 -6.34
C ASN A 406 22.17 8.43 -6.62
N LYS A 407 22.52 7.63 -5.60
CA LYS A 407 23.38 6.46 -5.77
C LYS A 407 22.71 5.36 -6.60
N ALA A 408 21.39 5.18 -6.48
CA ALA A 408 20.64 4.25 -7.32
C ALA A 408 20.56 4.72 -8.77
N ILE A 409 20.39 6.03 -9.00
CA ILE A 409 20.23 6.60 -10.34
C ILE A 409 21.56 6.74 -11.07
N LYS A 410 22.64 7.10 -10.36
CA LYS A 410 24.00 7.13 -10.91
C LYS A 410 24.49 5.79 -11.45
N LYS A 411 23.87 4.67 -11.02
CA LYS A 411 24.12 3.35 -11.63
C LYS A 411 23.62 3.30 -13.08
N TYR A 412 22.63 4.13 -13.42
CA TYR A 412 22.08 4.25 -14.77
C TYR A 412 22.79 5.30 -15.65
N ASP A 413 23.60 6.22 -15.10
CA ASP A 413 24.28 7.30 -15.86
C ASP A 413 25.18 6.76 -16.98
N ILE A 414 25.97 5.73 -16.68
CA ILE A 414 26.93 5.22 -17.67
C ILE A 414 26.24 4.41 -18.79
N ILE A 415 24.99 3.99 -18.58
CA ILE A 415 24.14 3.36 -19.60
C ILE A 415 23.91 4.33 -20.76
N PHE A 416 23.77 5.63 -20.47
CA PHE A 416 23.47 6.64 -21.46
C PHE A 416 24.72 7.28 -22.08
N GLU A 417 25.86 7.27 -21.37
CA GLU A 417 27.15 7.71 -21.93
C GLU A 417 27.72 6.73 -22.97
N LYS A 418 27.64 5.41 -22.72
CA LYS A 418 28.22 4.37 -23.61
C LYS A 418 27.30 3.84 -24.71
N THR A 419 26.00 4.18 -24.69
CA THR A 419 25.07 3.85 -25.79
C THR A 419 25.20 4.75 -27.02
N LYS A 420 26.15 5.71 -27.02
CA LYS A 420 26.51 6.51 -28.20
C LYS A 420 27.17 5.69 -29.32
N ASP A 421 27.91 4.61 -28.99
CA ASP A 421 28.79 3.92 -29.96
C ASP A 421 28.23 2.59 -30.54
N LYS A 422 26.95 2.26 -30.29
CA LYS A 422 26.22 1.11 -30.90
C LYS A 422 26.86 -0.28 -30.77
N ASN A 423 27.86 -0.53 -29.92
CA ASN A 423 28.42 -1.88 -29.72
C ASN A 423 27.81 -2.58 -28.47
N PRO A 424 26.99 -3.64 -28.65
CA PRO A 424 26.32 -4.34 -27.55
C PRO A 424 27.27 -5.12 -26.61
N TYR A 425 28.46 -5.52 -27.06
CA TYR A 425 29.46 -6.21 -26.22
C TYR A 425 30.12 -5.24 -25.23
N LEU A 426 30.52 -4.06 -25.70
CA LEU A 426 31.06 -2.97 -24.86
C LEU A 426 30.02 -2.47 -23.84
N PHE A 427 28.74 -2.55 -24.18
CA PHE A 427 27.64 -2.25 -23.28
C PHE A 427 27.55 -3.30 -22.15
N LEU A 428 27.52 -4.60 -22.47
CA LEU A 428 27.42 -5.67 -21.47
C LEU A 428 28.68 -5.80 -20.60
N GLU A 429 29.86 -5.71 -21.20
CA GLU A 429 31.13 -5.79 -20.47
C GLU A 429 31.23 -4.69 -19.39
N TYR A 430 30.70 -3.50 -19.70
CA TYR A 430 30.62 -2.39 -18.76
C TYR A 430 29.67 -2.64 -17.58
N PHE A 431 28.51 -3.27 -17.80
CA PHE A 431 27.57 -3.62 -16.73
C PHE A 431 28.12 -4.68 -15.77
N VAL A 432 28.83 -5.66 -16.32
CA VAL A 432 29.42 -6.77 -15.56
C VAL A 432 30.41 -6.26 -14.50
N ASP A 433 31.24 -5.27 -14.84
CA ASP A 433 32.24 -4.72 -13.93
C ASP A 433 31.63 -3.84 -12.81
N ARG A 434 30.49 -3.18 -13.08
CA ARG A 434 29.88 -2.18 -12.16
C ARG A 434 28.71 -2.71 -11.33
N LEU A 435 27.98 -3.72 -11.82
CA LEU A 435 26.84 -4.33 -11.13
C LEU A 435 27.19 -5.71 -10.53
N LYS A 436 28.48 -5.97 -10.31
CA LYS A 436 28.97 -7.19 -9.64
C LYS A 436 28.25 -7.52 -8.33
N ASP A 437 27.74 -6.49 -7.62
CA ASP A 437 27.05 -6.61 -6.33
C ASP A 437 25.50 -6.64 -6.41
N GLU A 438 24.89 -6.51 -7.61
CA GLU A 438 23.43 -6.46 -7.77
C GLU A 438 22.75 -7.83 -7.83
N LYS A 439 21.61 -7.99 -7.15
CA LYS A 439 20.93 -9.30 -6.95
C LYS A 439 20.26 -9.94 -8.17
N ASN A 440 20.16 -9.24 -9.31
CA ASN A 440 19.42 -9.71 -10.50
C ASN A 440 20.14 -9.42 -11.83
N ILE A 441 21.46 -9.20 -11.80
CA ILE A 441 22.22 -8.85 -13.02
C ILE A 441 22.09 -9.92 -14.11
N ILE A 442 22.02 -11.21 -13.73
CA ILE A 442 22.01 -12.33 -14.66
C ILE A 442 20.72 -12.32 -15.50
N GLY A 443 19.57 -12.04 -14.89
CA GLY A 443 18.31 -11.91 -15.62
C GLY A 443 18.33 -10.76 -16.62
N PHE A 444 18.97 -9.64 -16.28
CA PHE A 444 19.15 -8.51 -17.19
C PHE A 444 20.12 -8.84 -18.33
N LEU A 445 21.28 -9.42 -18.04
CA LEU A 445 22.27 -9.81 -19.04
C LEU A 445 21.70 -10.87 -20.01
N LEU A 446 20.91 -11.82 -19.51
CA LEU A 446 20.22 -12.84 -20.31
C LEU A 446 19.26 -12.26 -21.35
N THR A 447 18.66 -11.09 -21.11
CA THR A 447 17.78 -10.45 -22.12
C THR A 447 18.53 -9.89 -23.34
N PHE A 448 19.86 -9.78 -23.26
CA PHE A 448 20.71 -9.34 -24.37
C PHE A 448 21.56 -10.48 -24.95
N ILE A 449 21.59 -11.64 -24.29
CA ILE A 449 22.41 -12.79 -24.68
C ILE A 449 21.87 -13.44 -25.97
N ASP A 450 20.55 -13.44 -26.20
CA ASP A 450 19.95 -13.97 -27.43
C ASP A 450 20.39 -13.18 -28.69
N ASP A 451 20.57 -11.86 -28.60
CA ASP A 451 21.02 -11.01 -29.73
C ASP A 451 22.52 -11.16 -30.07
N ILE A 452 23.26 -11.84 -29.20
CA ILE A 452 24.72 -11.99 -29.21
C ILE A 452 25.15 -13.43 -29.51
N PHE A 453 24.30 -14.41 -29.15
CA PHE A 453 24.58 -15.84 -29.23
C PHE A 453 25.02 -16.33 -30.62
N ASP A 454 24.63 -15.63 -31.69
CA ASP A 454 24.87 -16.06 -33.07
C ASP A 454 26.03 -15.33 -33.78
N LYS A 455 26.82 -14.50 -33.07
CA LYS A 455 27.80 -13.61 -33.71
C LYS A 455 29.27 -13.90 -33.38
N ASP A 456 29.62 -14.23 -32.13
CA ASP A 456 31.00 -14.54 -31.71
C ASP A 456 31.02 -15.34 -30.38
N PHE A 457 31.25 -16.65 -30.46
CA PHE A 457 31.21 -17.56 -29.31
C PHE A 457 32.37 -17.36 -28.33
N GLU A 458 33.55 -16.94 -28.80
CA GLU A 458 34.73 -16.79 -27.94
C GLU A 458 34.65 -15.49 -27.11
N GLN A 459 34.17 -14.39 -27.70
CA GLN A 459 33.88 -13.17 -26.93
C GLN A 459 32.79 -13.39 -25.87
N LEU A 460 31.75 -14.17 -26.19
CA LEU A 460 30.69 -14.48 -25.24
C LEU A 460 31.19 -15.38 -24.10
N LEU A 461 32.04 -16.36 -24.41
CA LEU A 461 32.68 -17.22 -23.41
C LEU A 461 33.58 -16.42 -22.46
N GLU A 462 34.39 -15.50 -22.99
CA GLU A 462 35.25 -14.61 -22.20
C GLU A 462 34.44 -13.73 -21.24
N LEU A 463 33.34 -13.15 -21.73
CA LEU A 463 32.43 -12.33 -20.93
C LEU A 463 31.79 -13.13 -19.78
N LEU A 464 31.30 -14.35 -20.04
CA LEU A 464 30.69 -15.21 -19.01
C LEU A 464 31.71 -15.68 -17.97
N LEU A 465 32.94 -15.99 -18.38
CA LEU A 465 34.03 -16.32 -17.47
C LEU A 465 34.41 -15.12 -16.58
N LYS A 466 34.37 -13.89 -17.13
CA LYS A 466 34.56 -12.64 -16.37
C LYS A 466 33.43 -12.43 -15.35
N ILE A 467 32.17 -12.59 -15.74
CA ILE A 467 31.00 -12.56 -14.84
C ILE A 467 31.16 -13.56 -13.69
N ARG A 468 31.56 -14.79 -14.02
CA ARG A 468 31.78 -15.85 -13.03
C ARG A 468 32.85 -15.48 -12.01
N ARG A 469 33.98 -14.93 -12.46
CA ARG A 469 35.09 -14.52 -11.57
C ARG A 469 34.65 -13.40 -10.64
N LEU A 470 33.97 -12.38 -11.16
CA LEU A 470 33.56 -11.20 -10.40
C LEU A 470 32.46 -11.50 -9.36
N ARG A 471 31.60 -12.48 -9.62
CA ARG A 471 30.45 -12.82 -8.76
C ARG A 471 30.63 -14.07 -7.91
N LYS A 472 31.84 -14.64 -7.87
CA LYS A 472 32.15 -15.88 -7.16
C LYS A 472 31.68 -15.87 -5.70
N ASP A 473 31.77 -14.72 -5.03
CA ASP A 473 31.52 -14.61 -3.59
C ASP A 473 30.16 -13.97 -3.24
N ILE A 474 29.40 -13.49 -4.24
CA ILE A 474 28.20 -12.65 -4.02
C ILE A 474 26.93 -13.26 -4.62
N SER A 475 27.04 -14.07 -5.67
CA SER A 475 25.89 -14.79 -6.25
C SER A 475 25.35 -15.87 -5.31
N SER A 476 24.03 -16.05 -5.30
CA SER A 476 23.40 -17.25 -4.76
C SER A 476 23.83 -18.50 -5.55
N ASP A 477 23.71 -19.68 -4.95
CA ASP A 477 24.10 -20.92 -5.64
C ASP A 477 23.26 -21.17 -6.91
N LYS A 478 21.99 -20.73 -6.93
CA LYS A 478 21.15 -20.68 -8.13
C LYS A 478 21.75 -19.85 -9.26
N GLU A 479 22.18 -18.64 -8.93
CA GLU A 479 22.78 -17.72 -9.90
C GLU A 479 24.13 -18.25 -10.40
N LYS A 480 24.95 -18.83 -9.52
CA LYS A 480 26.21 -19.50 -9.90
C LYS A 480 25.94 -20.69 -10.82
N ALA A 481 24.90 -21.47 -10.53
CA ALA A 481 24.51 -22.61 -11.34
C ALA A 481 24.06 -22.17 -12.74
N VAL A 482 23.28 -21.10 -12.87
CA VAL A 482 22.89 -20.56 -14.19
C VAL A 482 24.10 -20.05 -14.98
N ILE A 483 25.05 -19.38 -14.35
CA ILE A 483 26.29 -18.92 -15.03
C ILE A 483 27.12 -20.12 -15.50
N GLU A 484 27.34 -21.12 -14.64
CA GLU A 484 28.10 -22.32 -15.02
C GLU A 484 27.37 -23.13 -16.11
N LEU A 485 26.04 -23.10 -16.16
CA LEU A 485 25.23 -23.75 -17.19
C LEU A 485 25.41 -23.09 -18.55
N LEU A 486 25.33 -21.76 -18.63
CA LEU A 486 25.54 -21.01 -19.88
C LEU A 486 26.97 -21.18 -20.42
N ILE A 487 27.97 -21.23 -19.52
CA ILE A 487 29.35 -21.53 -19.89
C ILE A 487 29.45 -22.96 -20.43
N ALA A 488 28.77 -23.92 -19.80
CA ALA A 488 28.78 -25.31 -20.22
C ALA A 488 28.14 -25.48 -21.62
N ASP A 489 27.00 -24.83 -21.87
CA ASP A 489 26.32 -24.84 -23.18
C ASP A 489 27.21 -24.30 -24.31
N ILE A 490 27.90 -23.18 -24.06
CA ILE A 490 28.80 -22.59 -25.06
C ILE A 490 30.02 -23.46 -25.31
N LEU A 491 30.60 -24.06 -24.26
CA LEU A 491 31.71 -25.01 -24.39
C LEU A 491 31.28 -26.25 -25.18
N THR A 492 30.07 -26.77 -24.96
CA THR A 492 29.50 -27.87 -25.75
C THR A 492 29.36 -27.49 -27.22
N LYS A 493 28.83 -26.29 -27.52
CA LYS A 493 28.71 -25.79 -28.90
C LYS A 493 30.06 -25.59 -29.60
N ASN A 494 31.11 -25.25 -28.85
CA ASN A 494 32.49 -25.16 -29.36
C ASN A 494 33.25 -26.51 -29.36
N GLY A 495 32.58 -27.64 -29.09
CA GLY A 495 33.20 -28.97 -29.10
C GLY A 495 34.14 -29.26 -27.92
N ARG A 496 34.16 -28.42 -26.88
CA ARG A 496 35.01 -28.55 -25.68
C ARG A 496 34.31 -29.39 -24.60
N PHE A 497 33.98 -30.62 -24.95
CA PHE A 497 33.10 -31.53 -24.19
C PHE A 497 33.60 -31.85 -22.76
N ASN A 498 34.90 -32.07 -22.59
CA ASN A 498 35.48 -32.36 -21.26
C ASN A 498 35.35 -31.18 -20.29
N GLU A 499 35.52 -29.96 -20.78
CA GLU A 499 35.34 -28.76 -19.96
C GLU A 499 33.87 -28.50 -19.66
N ALA A 500 32.99 -28.69 -20.66
CA ALA A 500 31.55 -28.58 -20.49
C ALA A 500 31.03 -29.54 -19.42
N LYS A 501 31.46 -30.82 -19.44
CA LYS A 501 31.14 -31.84 -18.43
C LYS A 501 31.49 -31.40 -17.00
N SER A 502 32.68 -30.84 -16.80
CA SER A 502 33.10 -30.32 -15.49
C SER A 502 32.20 -29.18 -15.01
N ARG A 503 31.78 -28.29 -15.93
CA ARG A 503 30.88 -27.16 -15.64
C ARG A 503 29.49 -27.65 -15.29
N TYR A 504 28.93 -28.57 -16.06
CA TYR A 504 27.62 -29.20 -15.79
C TYR A 504 27.58 -29.89 -14.42
N LYS A 505 28.60 -30.68 -14.05
CA LYS A 505 28.70 -31.25 -12.68
C LYS A 505 28.58 -30.17 -11.61
N LYS A 506 29.27 -29.05 -11.82
CA LYS A 506 29.24 -27.91 -10.90
C LYS A 506 27.87 -27.24 -10.84
N VAL A 507 27.13 -27.13 -11.95
CA VAL A 507 25.73 -26.64 -11.98
C VAL A 507 24.86 -27.48 -11.05
N VAL A 508 24.96 -28.81 -11.13
CA VAL A 508 24.18 -29.73 -10.29
C VAL A 508 24.54 -29.60 -8.81
N SER A 509 25.84 -29.44 -8.51
CA SER A 509 26.32 -29.25 -7.13
C SER A 509 25.82 -27.94 -6.50
N LEU A 510 25.60 -26.90 -7.31
CA LEU A 510 25.18 -25.57 -6.89
C LEU A 510 23.64 -25.44 -6.81
N GLU A 511 22.89 -25.93 -7.80
CA GLU A 511 21.43 -25.90 -7.78
C GLU A 511 20.83 -27.24 -8.25
N LYS A 512 20.46 -28.06 -7.28
CA LYS A 512 19.95 -29.42 -7.49
C LYS A 512 18.71 -29.48 -8.40
N SER A 513 17.89 -28.43 -8.44
CA SER A 513 16.71 -28.41 -9.30
C SER A 513 17.03 -28.31 -10.81
N LEU A 514 18.26 -27.92 -11.16
CA LEU A 514 18.76 -27.90 -12.54
C LEU A 514 19.32 -29.26 -13.00
N ALA A 515 19.49 -30.23 -12.09
CA ALA A 515 20.02 -31.56 -12.39
C ALA A 515 19.29 -32.24 -13.56
N ARG A 516 17.96 -32.11 -13.63
CA ARG A 516 17.14 -32.68 -14.71
C ARG A 516 17.44 -32.11 -16.11
N PHE A 517 17.86 -30.85 -16.20
CA PHE A 517 18.20 -30.21 -17.47
C PHE A 517 19.64 -30.51 -17.88
N VAL A 518 20.51 -30.59 -16.87
CA VAL A 518 21.93 -30.92 -17.03
C VAL A 518 22.14 -32.40 -17.36
N GLN A 519 21.29 -33.28 -16.84
CA GLN A 519 21.39 -34.73 -17.05
C GLN A 519 21.31 -35.10 -18.53
N VAL A 520 20.34 -34.55 -19.27
CA VAL A 520 20.18 -34.79 -20.71
C VAL A 520 21.39 -34.28 -21.50
N LEU A 521 21.91 -33.10 -21.14
CA LEU A 521 23.07 -32.51 -21.79
C LEU A 521 24.38 -33.26 -21.47
N ILE A 522 24.52 -33.78 -20.25
CA ILE A 522 25.65 -34.65 -19.87
C ILE A 522 25.54 -35.98 -20.62
N GLU A 523 24.36 -36.59 -20.71
CA GLU A 523 24.14 -37.85 -21.43
C GLU A 523 24.49 -37.69 -22.93
N ASP A 524 24.06 -36.60 -23.57
CA ASP A 524 24.46 -36.25 -24.95
C ASP A 524 25.97 -36.05 -25.09
N ILE A 525 26.62 -35.36 -24.15
CA ILE A 525 28.08 -35.17 -24.16
C ILE A 525 28.83 -36.49 -23.95
N LEU A 526 28.31 -37.37 -23.09
CA LEU A 526 28.88 -38.69 -22.82
C LEU A 526 28.83 -39.60 -24.06
N THR A 527 27.88 -39.41 -24.99
CA THR A 527 27.89 -40.14 -26.28
C THR A 527 29.05 -39.76 -27.21
N HIS A 528 29.74 -38.66 -26.92
CA HIS A 528 30.89 -38.17 -27.68
C HIS A 528 32.23 -38.42 -26.95
N MET A 529 32.22 -39.18 -25.86
CA MET A 529 33.40 -39.55 -25.07
C MET A 529 33.83 -41.00 -25.33
N GLU A 530 35.13 -41.26 -25.25
CA GLU A 530 35.66 -42.61 -25.44
C GLU A 530 35.16 -43.56 -24.32
N PRO A 531 34.89 -44.86 -24.61
CA PRO A 531 34.27 -45.80 -23.68
C PRO A 531 34.97 -45.95 -22.32
N GLU A 532 36.29 -45.76 -22.31
CA GLU A 532 37.16 -45.87 -21.14
C GLU A 532 36.96 -44.71 -20.13
N GLU A 533 36.47 -43.56 -20.59
CA GLU A 533 36.21 -42.36 -19.77
C GLU A 533 34.73 -42.26 -19.32
N LEU A 534 33.86 -43.08 -19.91
CA LEU A 534 32.41 -43.06 -19.75
C LEU A 534 31.95 -43.60 -18.38
N ILE A 535 32.46 -44.78 -18.01
CA ILE A 535 32.01 -45.54 -16.83
C ILE A 535 32.42 -44.85 -15.51
N PRO A 536 33.67 -44.39 -15.32
CA PRO A 536 34.07 -43.70 -14.09
C PRO A 536 33.30 -42.39 -13.89
N ALA A 537 33.01 -41.68 -14.98
CA ALA A 537 32.30 -40.41 -14.93
C ALA A 537 30.83 -40.55 -14.54
N TYR A 538 30.17 -41.62 -14.97
CA TYR A 538 28.79 -41.93 -14.61
C TYR A 538 28.65 -42.30 -13.12
N VAL A 539 29.57 -43.09 -12.58
CA VAL A 539 29.58 -43.52 -11.17
C VAL A 539 29.78 -42.33 -10.22
N GLU A 540 30.73 -41.45 -10.52
CA GLU A 540 31.03 -40.27 -9.71
C GLU A 540 29.84 -39.28 -9.63
N LEU A 541 29.12 -39.10 -10.73
CA LEU A 541 27.92 -38.25 -10.81
C LEU A 541 26.75 -38.80 -9.97
N LYS A 542 26.56 -40.12 -9.97
CA LYS A 542 25.54 -40.80 -9.18
C LYS A 542 25.78 -40.63 -7.67
N GLU A 543 27.04 -40.70 -7.24
CA GLU A 543 27.41 -40.56 -5.83
C GLU A 543 27.25 -39.12 -5.31
N GLU A 544 27.66 -38.10 -6.08
CA GLU A 544 27.54 -36.68 -5.68
C GLU A 544 26.06 -36.27 -5.49
N MET A 545 25.15 -36.81 -6.30
CA MET A 545 23.71 -36.53 -6.21
C MET A 545 23.03 -37.13 -4.98
N SER A 546 23.63 -38.14 -4.35
CA SER A 546 23.04 -38.88 -3.22
C SER A 546 23.33 -38.28 -1.83
N LYS A 547 24.30 -37.37 -1.69
CA LYS A 547 24.91 -37.01 -0.38
C LYS A 547 24.35 -35.78 0.37
N LYS A 548 23.27 -35.10 -0.05
CA LYS A 548 22.92 -33.77 0.55
C LYS A 548 21.42 -33.53 0.79
N THR A 549 20.86 -33.93 1.93
CA THR A 549 19.59 -33.42 2.53
C THR A 549 19.86 -32.93 3.97
N GLU A 550 19.13 -31.90 4.43
CA GLU A 550 19.55 -30.84 5.37
C GLU A 550 19.55 -31.17 6.89
N LEU A 551 20.72 -31.08 7.53
CA LEU A 551 21.06 -30.51 8.87
C LEU A 551 22.55 -30.82 9.17
N PHE A 552 23.30 -29.94 9.86
CA PHE A 552 24.73 -30.20 10.22
C PHE A 552 24.91 -31.36 11.21
N PHE A 553 23.82 -31.83 11.82
CA PHE A 553 23.63 -33.16 12.41
C PHE A 553 22.12 -33.40 12.48
N ASN A 554 21.69 -34.63 12.24
CA ASN A 554 20.27 -34.95 12.23
C ASN A 554 19.72 -34.93 13.68
N ILE A 555 18.65 -34.17 13.94
CA ILE A 555 18.02 -34.10 15.28
C ILE A 555 17.11 -35.31 15.54
N ASP A 556 16.77 -36.07 14.49
CA ASP A 556 16.04 -37.33 14.59
C ASP A 556 16.92 -38.46 15.15
N ILE A 557 18.21 -38.20 15.38
CA ILE A 557 19.12 -39.15 16.04
C ILE A 557 18.90 -39.15 17.56
N PHE A 558 18.37 -38.05 18.13
CA PHE A 558 18.15 -37.96 19.58
C PHE A 558 16.75 -38.42 19.96
N ASP A 559 16.66 -39.38 20.88
CA ASP A 559 15.39 -39.84 21.41
C ASP A 559 14.79 -38.85 22.43
N TYR A 560 13.52 -39.06 22.82
CA TYR A 560 12.81 -38.18 23.75
C TYR A 560 13.49 -38.06 25.13
N ARG A 561 14.30 -39.04 25.55
CA ARG A 561 15.02 -39.07 26.82
C ARG A 561 16.30 -38.24 26.73
N GLU A 562 16.98 -38.30 25.60
CA GLU A 562 18.18 -37.50 25.33
C GLU A 562 17.85 -36.01 25.23
N ILE A 563 16.73 -35.66 24.59
CA ILE A 563 16.24 -34.26 24.52
C ILE A 563 15.78 -33.76 25.90
N ALA A 564 15.15 -34.62 26.71
CA ALA A 564 14.77 -34.29 28.09
C ALA A 564 15.99 -34.06 29.00
N LEU A 565 17.08 -34.82 28.83
CA LEU A 565 18.36 -34.58 29.51
C LEU A 565 18.98 -33.23 29.13
N PHE A 566 18.91 -32.84 27.85
CA PHE A 566 19.37 -31.53 27.41
C PHE A 566 18.55 -30.38 28.02
N ASP A 567 17.23 -30.51 28.09
CA ASP A 567 16.36 -29.53 28.75
C ASP A 567 16.66 -29.42 30.26
N TYR A 568 16.89 -30.56 30.92
CA TYR A 568 17.23 -30.64 32.35
C TYR A 568 18.53 -29.90 32.69
N TYR A 569 19.57 -30.05 31.88
CA TYR A 569 20.89 -29.44 32.15
C TYR A 569 21.07 -28.02 31.60
N PHE A 570 20.40 -27.66 30.50
CA PHE A 570 20.67 -26.42 29.75
C PHE A 570 19.44 -25.54 29.49
N GLY A 571 18.23 -26.00 29.81
CA GLY A 571 16.97 -25.37 29.39
C GLY A 571 16.67 -24.01 30.01
N ASP A 572 17.32 -23.62 31.11
CA ASP A 572 17.20 -22.26 31.68
C ASP A 572 18.24 -21.28 31.11
N ILE A 573 19.28 -21.78 30.41
CA ILE A 573 20.32 -20.99 29.72
C ILE A 573 19.91 -20.70 28.26
N PHE A 574 19.20 -21.64 27.62
CA PHE A 574 18.77 -21.55 26.22
C PHE A 574 17.25 -21.74 26.06
N PRO A 575 16.43 -20.68 26.24
CA PRO A 575 14.98 -20.75 26.16
C PRO A 575 14.45 -21.25 24.80
N GLU A 576 15.21 -21.10 23.73
CA GLU A 576 14.88 -21.58 22.38
C GLU A 576 14.87 -23.11 22.29
N LEU A 577 15.79 -23.79 22.99
CA LEU A 577 15.86 -25.25 23.01
C LEU A 577 14.69 -25.85 23.79
N LYS A 578 14.36 -25.25 24.94
CA LYS A 578 13.19 -25.61 25.75
C LYS A 578 11.87 -25.42 24.97
N PHE A 579 11.79 -24.35 24.19
CA PHE A 579 10.67 -24.10 23.29
C PHE A 579 10.54 -25.19 22.20
N ILE A 580 11.65 -25.60 21.58
CA ILE A 580 11.67 -26.68 20.58
C ILE A 580 11.26 -28.02 21.19
N TYR A 581 11.75 -28.34 22.39
CA TYR A 581 11.36 -29.55 23.11
C TYR A 581 9.85 -29.57 23.38
N GLY A 582 9.30 -28.46 23.90
CA GLY A 582 7.86 -28.29 24.07
C GLY A 582 7.07 -28.59 22.79
N LEU A 583 7.52 -28.06 21.65
CA LEU A 583 6.85 -28.33 20.36
C LEU A 583 6.87 -29.81 19.96
N LYS A 584 7.95 -30.55 20.23
CA LYS A 584 8.03 -31.98 19.93
C LYS A 584 7.05 -32.80 20.77
N ILE A 585 6.95 -32.50 22.06
CA ILE A 585 6.11 -33.27 23.00
C ILE A 585 4.65 -32.80 23.03
N LYS A 586 4.27 -31.75 22.29
CA LYS A 586 2.91 -31.16 22.32
C LYS A 586 1.80 -32.21 22.22
N ASN A 587 1.99 -33.20 21.34
CA ASN A 587 0.99 -34.24 21.09
C ASN A 587 1.07 -35.41 22.08
N GLU A 588 2.20 -35.57 22.78
CA GLU A 588 2.46 -36.65 23.73
C GLU A 588 2.11 -36.26 25.17
N ASN A 589 2.44 -35.03 25.57
CA ASN A 589 2.19 -34.51 26.91
C ASN A 589 1.83 -33.01 26.87
N LYS A 590 0.53 -32.73 26.86
CA LYS A 590 -0.02 -31.37 26.77
C LYS A 590 0.22 -30.51 28.01
N GLU A 591 0.26 -31.10 29.20
CA GLU A 591 0.51 -30.39 30.46
C GLU A 591 1.97 -29.95 30.54
N LEU A 592 2.89 -30.84 30.16
CA LEU A 592 4.31 -30.52 30.09
C LEU A 592 4.60 -29.47 29.01
N PHE A 593 3.94 -29.56 27.85
CA PHE A 593 4.01 -28.52 26.82
C PHE A 593 3.61 -27.13 27.33
N GLU A 594 2.48 -27.02 28.05
CA GLU A 594 2.03 -25.77 28.66
C GLU A 594 3.06 -25.23 29.65
N SER A 595 3.50 -26.08 30.58
CA SER A 595 4.48 -25.73 31.62
C SER A 595 5.78 -25.18 31.03
N LEU A 596 6.31 -25.84 29.99
CA LEU A 596 7.53 -25.40 29.32
C LEU A 596 7.35 -24.07 28.60
N LEU A 597 6.24 -23.86 27.90
CA LEU A 597 5.99 -22.59 27.20
C LEU A 597 5.73 -21.42 28.16
N LEU A 598 5.07 -21.67 29.30
CA LEU A 598 4.93 -20.68 30.36
C LEU A 598 6.31 -20.31 30.94
N LYS A 599 7.16 -21.32 31.23
CA LYS A 599 8.52 -21.08 31.71
C LYS A 599 9.36 -20.31 30.69
N VAL A 600 9.29 -20.65 29.40
CA VAL A 600 9.94 -19.91 28.30
C VAL A 600 9.42 -18.47 28.23
N PHE A 601 8.12 -18.26 28.36
CA PHE A 601 7.52 -16.92 28.37
C PHE A 601 8.06 -16.05 29.51
N GLU A 602 8.25 -16.63 30.69
CA GLU A 602 8.80 -15.95 31.87
C GLU A 602 10.28 -15.58 31.70
N ILE A 603 11.13 -16.53 31.31
CA ILE A 603 12.59 -16.35 31.27
C ILE A 603 13.06 -15.56 30.03
N THR A 604 12.26 -15.51 28.96
CA THR A 604 12.62 -14.81 27.71
C THR A 604 12.59 -13.29 27.87
N LYS A 605 13.71 -12.62 27.55
CA LYS A 605 13.84 -11.15 27.51
C LYS A 605 13.55 -10.53 26.13
N ASN A 606 13.66 -11.29 25.05
CA ASN A 606 13.40 -10.79 23.70
C ASN A 606 11.89 -10.59 23.47
N LYS A 607 11.47 -9.34 23.27
CA LYS A 607 10.04 -8.98 23.11
C LYS A 607 9.34 -9.68 21.94
N TYR A 608 10.03 -9.92 20.83
CA TYR A 608 9.45 -10.56 19.64
C TYR A 608 9.32 -12.05 19.83
N PHE A 609 10.32 -12.68 20.45
CA PHE A 609 10.24 -14.10 20.82
C PHE A 609 9.18 -14.33 21.90
N LYS A 610 9.05 -13.41 22.88
CA LYS A 610 7.99 -13.43 23.90
C LYS A 610 6.59 -13.26 23.31
N ALA A 611 6.42 -12.40 22.29
CA ALA A 611 5.18 -12.29 21.53
C ALA A 611 4.83 -13.61 20.80
N PHE A 612 5.84 -14.28 20.24
CA PHE A 612 5.67 -15.56 19.55
C PHE A 612 5.30 -16.72 20.50
N VAL A 613 5.93 -16.81 21.67
CA VAL A 613 5.58 -17.77 22.72
C VAL A 613 4.16 -17.51 23.24
N SER A 614 3.76 -16.24 23.38
CA SER A 614 2.38 -15.85 23.74
C SER A 614 1.36 -16.36 22.74
N LEU A 615 1.65 -16.31 21.43
CA LEU A 615 0.74 -16.87 20.42
C LEU A 615 0.65 -18.40 20.49
N ARG A 616 1.70 -19.08 20.92
CA ARG A 616 1.68 -20.54 21.10
C ARG A 616 0.87 -20.95 22.32
N LEU A 617 0.99 -20.21 23.42
CA LEU A 617 0.10 -20.35 24.58
C LEU A 617 -1.35 -20.03 24.23
N TYR A 618 -1.60 -19.00 23.42
CA TYR A 618 -2.94 -18.73 22.87
C TYR A 618 -3.51 -19.95 22.13
N ASN A 619 -2.76 -20.55 21.21
CA ASN A 619 -3.23 -21.69 20.42
C ASN A 619 -3.48 -22.91 21.32
N TYR A 620 -2.60 -23.15 22.29
CA TYR A 620 -2.78 -24.18 23.30
C TYR A 620 -4.09 -24.02 24.08
N TYR A 621 -4.30 -22.86 24.69
CA TYR A 621 -5.52 -22.61 25.46
C TYR A 621 -6.78 -22.58 24.60
N LYS A 622 -6.67 -22.20 23.32
CA LYS A 622 -7.75 -22.35 22.33
C LYS A 622 -8.09 -23.83 22.13
N GLU A 623 -7.10 -24.70 21.93
CA GLU A 623 -7.29 -26.15 21.79
C GLU A 623 -7.89 -26.78 23.06
N CYS A 624 -7.48 -26.31 24.24
CA CYS A 624 -8.03 -26.72 25.53
C CYS A 624 -9.41 -26.09 25.86
N LYS A 625 -9.95 -25.23 24.98
CA LYS A 625 -11.20 -24.47 25.17
C LYS A 625 -11.20 -23.52 26.38
N GLU A 626 -10.02 -23.09 26.84
CA GLU A 626 -9.83 -22.09 27.89
C GLU A 626 -9.75 -20.67 27.30
N PHE A 627 -10.88 -20.17 26.81
CA PHE A 627 -10.92 -18.97 25.96
C PHE A 627 -10.46 -17.67 26.64
N GLU A 628 -10.64 -17.53 27.96
CA GLU A 628 -10.15 -16.37 28.72
C GLU A 628 -8.61 -16.32 28.75
N LYS A 629 -7.96 -17.46 29.00
CA LYS A 629 -6.50 -17.57 28.94
C LYS A 629 -5.99 -17.37 27.52
N ALA A 630 -6.68 -17.93 26.53
CA ALA A 630 -6.34 -17.70 25.13
C ALA A 630 -6.37 -16.19 24.83
N LYS A 631 -7.48 -15.51 25.11
CA LYS A 631 -7.62 -14.05 24.92
C LYS A 631 -6.50 -13.25 25.60
N LEU A 632 -6.17 -13.55 26.85
CA LEU A 632 -5.08 -12.90 27.58
C LEU A 632 -3.74 -13.00 26.85
N TYR A 633 -3.38 -14.20 26.37
CA TYR A 633 -2.11 -14.40 25.68
C TYR A 633 -2.10 -13.84 24.24
N LEU A 634 -3.27 -13.73 23.61
CA LEU A 634 -3.42 -12.99 22.35
C LEU A 634 -3.18 -11.49 22.56
N GLU A 635 -3.81 -10.88 23.55
CA GLU A 635 -3.61 -9.47 23.88
C GLU A 635 -2.14 -9.18 24.25
N LYS A 636 -1.52 -10.07 25.04
CA LYS A 636 -0.07 -10.00 25.33
C LYS A 636 0.77 -10.05 24.06
N ALA A 637 0.47 -10.96 23.12
CA ALA A 637 1.20 -11.06 21.85
C ALA A 637 1.09 -9.77 21.02
N LEU A 638 -0.13 -9.24 20.88
CA LEU A 638 -0.40 -8.03 20.10
C LEU A 638 0.20 -6.77 20.74
N ASN A 639 0.19 -6.67 22.07
CA ASN A 639 0.84 -5.57 22.79
C ASN A 639 2.37 -5.62 22.68
N LEU A 640 2.96 -6.82 22.74
CA LEU A 640 4.42 -7.02 22.61
C LEU A 640 4.90 -6.80 21.17
N ASN A 641 4.07 -7.09 20.18
CA ASN A 641 4.36 -6.84 18.77
C ASN A 641 3.09 -6.46 17.98
N PRO A 642 2.76 -5.15 17.90
CA PRO A 642 1.56 -4.65 17.21
C PRO A 642 1.53 -4.93 15.70
N ILE A 643 2.68 -5.22 15.08
CA ILE A 643 2.78 -5.61 13.66
C ILE A 643 2.14 -6.99 13.42
N LEU A 644 1.96 -7.82 14.46
CA LEU A 644 1.21 -9.08 14.36
C LEU A 644 -0.26 -8.86 14.01
N ALA A 645 -0.80 -7.65 14.23
CA ALA A 645 -2.13 -7.26 13.78
C ALA A 645 -2.14 -6.68 12.35
N ASP A 646 -0.96 -6.46 11.75
CA ASP A 646 -0.81 -5.77 10.48
C ASP A 646 -0.84 -6.76 9.30
N LEU A 647 -1.99 -6.81 8.66
CA LEU A 647 -2.25 -7.58 7.44
C LEU A 647 -1.47 -7.11 6.19
N THR A 648 -0.62 -6.08 6.30
CA THR A 648 0.10 -5.48 5.16
C THR A 648 1.62 -5.48 5.27
N GLY A 649 2.18 -6.14 6.30
CA GLY A 649 3.63 -6.30 6.44
C GLY A 649 4.39 -5.08 6.96
N GLY A 650 3.78 -4.26 7.82
CA GLY A 650 4.44 -3.19 8.57
C GLY A 650 3.97 -1.75 8.28
N ASN A 651 2.83 -1.54 7.62
CA ASN A 651 2.31 -0.21 7.28
C ASN A 651 1.16 0.30 8.17
N TYR A 652 0.52 -0.52 9.01
CA TYR A 652 -0.62 -0.07 9.84
C TYR A 652 -0.62 -0.63 11.27
N ASN A 653 -0.84 0.24 12.26
CA ASN A 653 -1.05 -0.14 13.66
C ASN A 653 -2.50 -0.61 13.94
N TYR A 654 -2.66 -1.53 14.87
CA TYR A 654 -3.97 -1.95 15.42
C TYR A 654 -4.70 -0.76 16.08
N THR A 655 -5.96 -0.50 15.70
CA THR A 655 -6.74 0.65 16.19
C THR A 655 -8.11 0.32 16.79
N GLY A 656 -8.33 -0.90 17.27
CA GLY A 656 -9.41 -1.16 18.24
C GLY A 656 -10.88 -1.06 17.80
N PHE A 657 -11.26 -0.95 16.52
CA PHE A 657 -12.63 -1.35 16.08
C PHE A 657 -12.75 -1.52 14.56
N TYR A 658 -13.37 -2.63 14.15
CA TYR A 658 -14.00 -2.85 12.84
C TYR A 658 -15.51 -2.70 13.06
N PHE A 659 -16.18 -1.74 12.43
CA PHE A 659 -17.63 -1.57 12.58
C PHE A 659 -18.38 -2.35 11.50
N GLU A 660 -19.29 -3.22 11.92
CA GLU A 660 -20.26 -3.90 11.07
C GLU A 660 -21.38 -2.97 10.57
N GLU A 661 -21.98 -3.32 9.43
CA GLU A 661 -23.32 -2.83 9.05
C GLU A 661 -24.48 -3.67 9.67
N LYS A 662 -24.20 -4.36 10.79
CA LYS A 662 -25.04 -5.27 11.61
C LYS A 662 -25.14 -6.71 11.08
N ILE A 663 -24.64 -7.69 11.84
CA ILE A 663 -25.36 -8.40 12.92
C ILE A 663 -24.30 -9.10 13.79
N GLU A 664 -23.77 -8.45 14.84
CA GLU A 664 -23.26 -9.16 16.02
C GLU A 664 -24.27 -8.95 17.14
N ASN A 665 -25.16 -9.92 17.35
CA ASN A 665 -25.88 -9.99 18.61
C ASN A 665 -25.04 -10.84 19.57
N LYS A 666 -24.82 -10.35 20.78
CA LYS A 666 -24.05 -11.01 21.86
C LYS A 666 -24.63 -12.35 22.32
N TYR A 667 -25.78 -12.75 21.78
CA TYR A 667 -26.43 -14.03 21.99
C TYR A 667 -26.32 -14.98 20.78
N ASP A 668 -25.67 -14.54 19.71
CA ASP A 668 -25.44 -15.29 18.47
C ASP A 668 -24.45 -16.43 18.71
N LYS A 669 -24.72 -17.56 18.08
CA LYS A 669 -24.00 -18.81 18.38
C LYS A 669 -22.70 -18.81 17.60
N ILE A 670 -21.56 -18.91 18.30
CA ILE A 670 -20.28 -19.20 17.64
C ILE A 670 -20.38 -20.61 17.07
N VAL A 671 -20.20 -20.73 15.75
CA VAL A 671 -20.31 -22.00 15.05
C VAL A 671 -18.97 -22.55 14.58
N ASN A 672 -17.95 -21.71 14.35
CA ASN A 672 -16.61 -22.19 13.98
C ASN A 672 -15.50 -21.15 14.25
N VAL A 673 -14.26 -21.59 14.49
CA VAL A 673 -13.08 -20.71 14.65
C VAL A 673 -11.86 -21.26 13.89
N LEU A 674 -11.54 -20.65 12.75
CA LEU A 674 -10.53 -21.13 11.81
C LEU A 674 -9.19 -20.39 11.93
N ASN A 675 -8.11 -21.17 11.99
CA ASN A 675 -6.73 -20.72 11.79
C ASN A 675 -6.29 -21.16 10.39
N ILE A 676 -6.01 -20.21 9.48
CA ILE A 676 -5.58 -20.54 8.11
C ILE A 676 -4.17 -21.19 8.11
N GLY A 677 -3.38 -21.01 9.17
CA GLY A 677 -2.06 -21.62 9.32
C GLY A 677 -2.06 -23.10 9.68
N GLU A 678 -3.19 -23.70 10.07
CA GLU A 678 -3.25 -25.12 10.45
C GLU A 678 -3.39 -26.09 9.26
N ILE A 679 -3.66 -25.60 8.05
CA ILE A 679 -3.77 -26.47 6.87
C ILE A 679 -2.47 -26.52 6.04
N ILE A 680 -1.56 -25.54 6.14
CA ILE A 680 -0.49 -25.34 5.14
C ILE A 680 0.91 -25.12 5.74
N SER A 681 1.24 -25.63 6.93
CA SER A 681 2.60 -25.42 7.45
C SER A 681 3.14 -26.50 8.38
N VAL A 682 4.35 -26.96 8.06
CA VAL A 682 5.25 -27.72 8.96
C VAL A 682 6.30 -26.80 9.61
N LEU A 683 6.25 -25.46 9.39
CA LEU A 683 7.15 -24.47 10.04
C LEU A 683 6.47 -23.10 10.32
N PRO A 684 6.74 -22.45 11.47
CA PRO A 684 5.79 -21.62 12.19
C PRO A 684 5.70 -20.18 11.69
N VAL A 685 4.72 -19.88 10.84
CA VAL A 685 4.29 -18.49 10.52
C VAL A 685 2.85 -18.32 10.99
N ILE A 686 2.59 -17.34 11.86
CA ILE A 686 1.27 -17.11 12.47
C ILE A 686 0.59 -15.95 11.73
N ASN A 687 -0.52 -16.24 11.07
CA ASN A 687 -1.44 -15.29 10.43
C ASN A 687 -2.81 -15.32 11.14
N PRO A 688 -3.64 -14.26 11.04
CA PRO A 688 -4.74 -14.01 11.98
C PRO A 688 -5.93 -14.98 11.88
N ILE A 689 -6.64 -15.09 13.00
CA ILE A 689 -7.66 -16.08 13.31
C ILE A 689 -9.05 -15.53 12.98
N LYS A 690 -9.92 -16.39 12.45
CA LYS A 690 -11.29 -16.02 12.07
C LYS A 690 -12.32 -16.70 12.96
N ILE A 691 -13.32 -15.95 13.42
CA ILE A 691 -14.47 -16.46 14.20
C ILE A 691 -15.73 -16.35 13.35
N TRP A 692 -16.46 -17.45 13.24
CA TRP A 692 -17.76 -17.56 12.56
C TRP A 692 -18.88 -17.58 13.59
N TYR A 693 -19.87 -16.75 13.36
CA TYR A 693 -21.04 -16.57 14.21
C TYR A 693 -22.32 -16.86 13.42
N GLU A 694 -23.34 -17.38 14.08
CA GLU A 694 -24.70 -17.59 13.57
C GLU A 694 -25.67 -16.65 14.26
N SER A 695 -26.24 -15.72 13.48
CA SER A 695 -27.23 -14.76 13.96
C SER A 695 -28.51 -15.45 14.41
N LYS A 696 -28.89 -15.30 15.68
CA LYS A 696 -30.18 -15.77 16.20
C LYS A 696 -31.38 -14.93 15.73
N ILE A 697 -31.15 -13.68 15.33
CA ILE A 697 -32.21 -12.77 14.86
C ILE A 697 -32.57 -13.08 13.40
N THR A 698 -31.58 -13.49 12.59
CA THR A 698 -31.75 -13.63 11.13
C THR A 698 -31.46 -15.03 10.58
N GLY A 699 -30.85 -15.92 11.37
CA GLY A 699 -30.46 -17.28 10.96
C GLY A 699 -29.24 -17.34 10.03
N LEU A 700 -28.49 -16.24 9.87
CA LEU A 700 -27.38 -16.12 8.92
C LEU A 700 -26.00 -16.12 9.59
N TYR A 701 -24.97 -16.58 8.86
CA TYR A 701 -23.60 -16.66 9.36
C TYR A 701 -22.71 -15.46 8.96
N TYR A 702 -21.81 -15.00 9.85
CA TYR A 702 -20.85 -13.91 9.58
C TYR A 702 -19.44 -14.15 10.17
N VAL A 703 -18.41 -13.46 9.65
CA VAL A 703 -16.98 -13.73 9.93
C VAL A 703 -16.22 -12.49 10.41
N SER A 704 -15.44 -12.66 11.47
CA SER A 704 -14.57 -11.62 12.02
C SER A 704 -13.09 -12.07 12.03
N PRO A 705 -12.15 -11.33 11.39
CA PRO A 705 -12.35 -10.18 10.49
C PRO A 705 -12.52 -10.57 9.00
N ARG A 706 -13.17 -9.69 8.22
CA ARG A 706 -13.34 -9.86 6.75
C ARG A 706 -12.05 -9.50 5.97
N PRO A 707 -11.70 -10.21 4.88
CA PRO A 707 -10.55 -9.87 4.05
C PRO A 707 -10.84 -8.68 3.12
N THR A 708 -9.88 -7.78 2.93
CA THR A 708 -9.88 -6.81 1.83
C THR A 708 -9.15 -7.35 0.60
N TYR A 709 -9.54 -6.88 -0.59
CA TYR A 709 -9.03 -7.26 -1.92
C TYR A 709 -7.50 -7.23 -2.06
N ASN A 710 -6.81 -6.32 -1.35
CA ASN A 710 -5.34 -6.23 -1.40
C ASN A 710 -4.63 -7.34 -0.65
N ALA A 711 -5.25 -7.90 0.40
CA ALA A 711 -4.68 -9.03 1.13
C ALA A 711 -4.67 -10.28 0.26
N MET A 712 -5.73 -10.52 -0.52
CA MET A 712 -5.79 -11.61 -1.51
C MET A 712 -4.79 -11.41 -2.64
N LYS A 713 -4.63 -10.19 -3.15
CA LYS A 713 -3.65 -9.88 -4.20
C LYS A 713 -2.19 -10.03 -3.75
N ASN A 714 -1.88 -9.69 -2.50
CA ASN A 714 -0.55 -9.87 -1.93
C ASN A 714 -0.29 -11.33 -1.55
N LEU A 715 -1.31 -12.05 -1.07
CA LEU A 715 -1.28 -13.50 -0.89
C LEU A 715 -1.06 -14.19 -2.24
N ASP A 716 -1.73 -13.77 -3.30
CA ASP A 716 -1.52 -14.29 -4.67
C ASP A 716 -0.11 -14.01 -5.18
N ASN A 717 0.44 -12.82 -4.95
CA ASN A 717 1.82 -12.51 -5.35
C ASN A 717 2.85 -13.28 -4.51
N TYR A 718 2.51 -13.60 -3.26
CA TYR A 718 3.31 -14.44 -2.37
C TYR A 718 3.22 -15.92 -2.79
N LEU A 719 2.03 -16.45 -3.06
CA LEU A 719 1.80 -17.82 -3.54
C LEU A 719 2.37 -18.05 -4.95
N LYS A 720 2.31 -17.06 -5.84
CA LYS A 720 2.98 -17.08 -7.16
C LYS A 720 4.51 -17.17 -7.04
N ARG A 721 5.12 -16.64 -5.97
CA ARG A 721 6.55 -16.82 -5.68
C ARG A 721 6.91 -18.24 -5.20
N TYR A 722 5.92 -19.04 -4.78
CA TYR A 722 6.07 -20.39 -4.24
C TYR A 722 5.36 -21.46 -5.09
N SER A 723 5.27 -21.26 -6.41
CA SER A 723 4.60 -22.14 -7.38
C SER A 723 4.96 -23.64 -7.28
N LYS A 724 6.10 -23.99 -6.69
CA LYS A 724 6.54 -25.36 -6.43
C LYS A 724 5.62 -26.15 -5.48
N TYR A 725 4.87 -25.47 -4.61
CA TYR A 725 3.96 -26.08 -3.63
C TYR A 725 2.52 -26.29 -4.13
N PHE A 726 2.12 -25.62 -5.22
CA PHE A 726 0.77 -25.74 -5.78
C PHE A 726 0.52 -27.14 -6.37
N ASN A 727 1.56 -27.75 -6.97
CA ASN A 727 1.55 -29.12 -7.50
C ASN A 727 1.48 -30.24 -6.43
N LEU A 728 1.67 -29.90 -5.15
CA LEU A 728 1.58 -30.84 -4.03
C LEU A 728 0.18 -30.89 -3.42
N ILE A 729 -0.65 -29.87 -3.67
CA ILE A 729 -2.00 -29.74 -3.09
C ILE A 729 -3.08 -30.08 -4.14
N TYR A 730 -2.82 -29.77 -5.41
CA TYR A 730 -3.67 -30.16 -6.54
C TYR A 730 -2.86 -31.13 -7.41
N PRO A 731 -3.01 -32.46 -7.23
CA PRO A 731 -2.26 -33.41 -8.04
C PRO A 731 -2.64 -33.20 -9.50
N ASP A 732 -1.65 -32.99 -10.36
CA ASP A 732 -1.86 -32.84 -11.79
C ASP A 732 -2.64 -34.05 -12.33
N PRO A 733 -3.91 -33.90 -12.75
CA PRO A 733 -4.74 -35.03 -13.15
C PRO A 733 -4.16 -35.76 -14.35
N LEU A 734 -3.34 -35.08 -15.15
CA LEU A 734 -2.63 -35.65 -16.30
C LEU A 734 -1.58 -36.68 -15.89
N LYS A 735 -1.28 -36.83 -14.60
CA LYS A 735 -0.49 -37.95 -14.07
C LYS A 735 -1.33 -39.22 -13.83
N ASN A 736 -2.66 -39.13 -13.87
CA ASN A 736 -3.54 -40.28 -13.73
C ASN A 736 -3.56 -41.11 -15.02
N HIS A 737 -3.05 -42.34 -14.95
CA HIS A 737 -2.95 -43.25 -16.11
C HIS A 737 -4.32 -43.60 -16.71
N LYS A 738 -5.38 -43.70 -15.90
CA LYS A 738 -6.74 -44.00 -16.37
C LYS A 738 -7.30 -42.82 -17.18
N LEU A 739 -7.09 -41.59 -16.73
CA LEU A 739 -7.48 -40.39 -17.49
C LEU A 739 -6.73 -40.30 -18.83
N LYS A 740 -5.42 -40.56 -18.82
CA LYS A 740 -4.59 -40.58 -20.05
C LYS A 740 -5.11 -41.59 -21.07
N TYR A 741 -5.50 -42.79 -20.60
CA TYR A 741 -6.07 -43.85 -21.43
C TYR A 741 -7.42 -43.45 -22.04
N ILE A 742 -8.35 -42.93 -21.24
CA ILE A 742 -9.68 -42.46 -21.69
C ILE A 742 -9.54 -41.35 -22.73
N LEU A 743 -8.64 -40.38 -22.48
CA LEU A 743 -8.36 -39.31 -23.44
C LEU A 743 -7.74 -39.85 -24.74
N SER A 744 -6.82 -40.82 -24.69
CA SER A 744 -6.23 -41.40 -25.91
C SER A 744 -7.24 -42.17 -26.77
N GLU A 745 -8.16 -42.94 -26.16
CA GLU A 745 -9.20 -43.65 -26.90
C GLU A 745 -10.21 -42.69 -27.55
N LEU A 746 -10.70 -41.70 -26.80
CA LEU A 746 -11.73 -40.77 -27.29
C LEU A 746 -11.21 -39.81 -28.37
N LEU A 747 -9.91 -39.51 -28.36
CA LEU A 747 -9.25 -38.65 -29.34
C LEU A 747 -8.66 -39.45 -30.52
N GLN A 748 -8.85 -40.78 -30.57
CA GLN A 748 -8.39 -41.68 -31.64
C GLN A 748 -6.90 -41.48 -32.02
N LYS A 749 -6.03 -41.32 -31.02
CA LYS A 749 -4.58 -41.20 -31.25
C LYS A 749 -3.92 -42.52 -30.87
N ASP A 750 -3.33 -43.20 -31.85
CA ASP A 750 -2.74 -44.56 -31.73
C ASP A 750 -1.58 -44.69 -30.72
N ASN A 751 -1.14 -43.60 -30.09
CA ASN A 751 -0.14 -43.59 -29.03
C ASN A 751 -0.73 -42.95 -27.76
N LEU A 752 -0.48 -43.58 -26.60
CA LEU A 752 -0.73 -42.99 -25.27
C LEU A 752 -0.28 -41.53 -25.29
N LEU A 753 -1.22 -40.60 -25.10
CA LEU A 753 -0.96 -39.17 -25.06
C LEU A 753 0.13 -38.88 -24.02
N GLU A 754 1.36 -38.63 -24.48
CA GLU A 754 2.48 -38.18 -23.63
C GLU A 754 2.26 -36.73 -23.23
N ILE A 755 1.42 -36.54 -22.21
CA ILE A 755 1.14 -35.22 -21.65
C ILE A 755 2.23 -34.91 -20.63
N ASN A 756 3.28 -34.22 -21.10
CA ASN A 756 4.37 -33.70 -20.30
C ASN A 756 3.92 -32.46 -19.49
N SER A 757 3.87 -32.58 -18.17
CA SER A 757 3.20 -31.67 -17.23
C SER A 757 3.88 -30.32 -16.94
N ILE A 758 4.66 -29.72 -17.85
CA ILE A 758 5.51 -28.55 -17.50
C ILE A 758 5.43 -27.37 -18.49
N ASN A 759 4.45 -27.29 -19.39
CA ASN A 759 4.23 -26.05 -20.16
C ASN A 759 2.74 -25.67 -20.28
N PRO A 760 2.34 -24.39 -20.10
CA PRO A 760 0.92 -24.01 -20.09
C PRO A 760 0.24 -23.97 -21.46
N PHE A 761 0.95 -24.29 -22.55
CA PHE A 761 0.40 -24.22 -23.91
C PHE A 761 1.04 -25.30 -24.79
N PHE A 762 0.35 -26.44 -24.95
CA PHE A 762 0.67 -27.37 -26.02
C PHE A 762 0.16 -26.79 -27.35
N ASN A 763 1.03 -26.09 -28.08
CA ASN A 763 0.81 -25.62 -29.44
C ASN A 763 1.15 -26.71 -30.49
N LYS A 764 0.72 -27.95 -30.26
CA LYS A 764 0.74 -29.01 -31.30
C LYS A 764 -0.69 -29.45 -31.62
N GLU A 765 -1.23 -28.63 -32.51
CA GLU A 765 -2.25 -28.84 -33.55
C GLU A 765 -3.69 -29.24 -33.26
N HIS A 766 -4.13 -29.84 -32.13
CA HIS A 766 -5.59 -30.10 -32.01
C HIS A 766 -6.23 -30.02 -30.62
N ILE A 767 -5.49 -29.91 -29.51
CA ILE A 767 -6.07 -29.97 -28.15
C ILE A 767 -5.54 -28.86 -27.24
N THR A 768 -6.45 -28.05 -26.68
CA THR A 768 -6.11 -27.04 -25.65
C THR A 768 -6.38 -27.60 -24.27
N ILE A 769 -5.36 -27.68 -23.41
CA ILE A 769 -5.51 -28.09 -22.00
C ILE A 769 -5.52 -26.83 -21.13
N SER A 770 -6.60 -26.59 -20.39
CA SER A 770 -6.75 -25.40 -19.53
C SER A 770 -7.15 -25.78 -18.11
N ASN A 771 -6.41 -25.25 -17.14
CA ASN A 771 -6.77 -25.29 -15.72
C ASN A 771 -7.49 -23.97 -15.40
N LEU A 772 -8.82 -24.02 -15.25
CA LEU A 772 -9.65 -22.81 -15.15
C LEU A 772 -9.89 -22.42 -13.70
N GLU A 773 -9.45 -21.22 -13.33
CA GLU A 773 -9.94 -20.52 -12.14
C GLU A 773 -11.13 -19.63 -12.49
N TYR A 774 -11.12 -18.80 -13.55
CA TYR A 774 -12.33 -18.06 -13.97
C TYR A 774 -12.49 -18.06 -15.50
N ILE A 775 -13.68 -18.43 -16.01
CA ILE A 775 -13.97 -18.49 -17.46
C ILE A 775 -14.02 -17.09 -18.09
N GLU A 776 -14.50 -16.08 -17.34
CA GLU A 776 -14.73 -14.71 -17.82
C GLU A 776 -13.44 -13.94 -18.18
N ASP A 777 -12.26 -14.43 -17.79
CA ASP A 777 -10.98 -13.72 -17.91
C ASP A 777 -10.12 -14.11 -19.14
N ARG A 778 -10.62 -14.95 -20.06
CA ARG A 778 -9.79 -15.42 -21.20
C ARG A 778 -10.49 -15.41 -22.56
N ASN A 779 -9.73 -14.99 -23.57
CA ASN A 779 -10.08 -15.08 -24.99
C ASN A 779 -9.74 -16.48 -25.55
N PHE A 780 -10.67 -17.42 -25.53
CA PHE A 780 -10.51 -18.71 -26.22
C PHE A 780 -10.61 -18.50 -27.75
N LYS A 781 -9.70 -19.11 -28.52
CA LYS A 781 -9.82 -19.18 -29.99
C LYS A 781 -10.80 -20.31 -30.35
N LYS A 782 -11.76 -19.99 -31.21
CA LYS A 782 -13.05 -20.69 -31.42
C LYS A 782 -13.00 -22.05 -32.15
N SER A 783 -11.90 -22.81 -32.13
CA SER A 783 -11.71 -23.87 -33.16
C SER A 783 -10.90 -25.11 -32.77
N TYR A 784 -10.82 -25.51 -31.49
CA TYR A 784 -10.08 -26.72 -31.11
C TYR A 784 -10.79 -27.56 -30.04
N ASP A 785 -10.51 -28.87 -30.04
CA ASP A 785 -10.88 -29.76 -28.94
C ASP A 785 -10.22 -29.25 -27.65
N THR A 786 -10.98 -29.19 -26.55
CA THR A 786 -10.51 -28.54 -25.33
C THR A 786 -10.71 -29.44 -24.13
N VAL A 787 -9.63 -29.70 -23.39
CA VAL A 787 -9.65 -30.37 -22.09
C VAL A 787 -9.61 -29.30 -21.01
N VAL A 788 -10.70 -29.18 -20.26
CA VAL A 788 -10.86 -28.23 -19.16
C VAL A 788 -10.80 -28.98 -17.83
N PHE A 789 -9.83 -28.62 -17.01
CA PHE A 789 -9.85 -28.95 -15.59
C PHE A 789 -10.72 -27.93 -14.88
N PHE A 790 -11.81 -28.42 -14.32
CA PHE A 790 -12.84 -27.57 -13.73
C PHE A 790 -12.92 -27.81 -12.23
N ASN A 791 -12.46 -26.81 -11.50
CA ASN A 791 -12.58 -26.73 -10.06
C ASN A 791 -13.86 -25.92 -9.75
N PRO A 792 -14.95 -26.59 -9.30
CA PRO A 792 -16.27 -25.97 -9.23
C PRO A 792 -16.36 -24.73 -8.35
N GLU A 793 -15.49 -24.60 -7.34
CA GLU A 793 -15.43 -23.50 -6.39
C GLU A 793 -15.03 -22.15 -7.00
N PHE A 794 -14.45 -22.16 -8.19
CA PHE A 794 -14.09 -20.95 -8.90
C PHE A 794 -15.12 -20.53 -9.97
N SER A 795 -16.18 -21.34 -10.16
CA SER A 795 -17.31 -20.98 -11.01
C SER A 795 -18.29 -20.06 -10.27
N ARG A 796 -18.74 -19.00 -10.93
CA ARG A 796 -19.84 -18.17 -10.39
C ARG A 796 -21.21 -18.80 -10.67
N ASP A 797 -21.35 -19.49 -11.80
CA ASP A 797 -22.54 -20.23 -12.24
C ASP A 797 -22.11 -21.38 -13.16
N LEU A 798 -22.05 -22.59 -12.59
CA LEU A 798 -21.55 -23.80 -13.24
C LEU A 798 -22.25 -24.10 -14.57
N ILE A 799 -23.57 -23.94 -14.62
CA ILE A 799 -24.37 -24.28 -15.80
C ILE A 799 -24.10 -23.27 -16.91
N LYS A 800 -24.05 -21.98 -16.57
CA LYS A 800 -23.80 -20.91 -17.55
C LYS A 800 -22.37 -20.99 -18.11
N ASP A 801 -21.42 -21.28 -17.25
CA ASP A 801 -20.00 -21.47 -17.59
C ASP A 801 -19.79 -22.66 -18.54
N LEU A 802 -20.40 -23.81 -18.24
CA LEU A 802 -20.35 -24.98 -19.12
C LEU A 802 -21.10 -24.76 -20.44
N LYS A 803 -22.27 -24.09 -20.41
CA LYS A 803 -22.99 -23.72 -21.64
C LYS A 803 -22.14 -22.80 -22.51
N TYR A 804 -21.45 -21.82 -21.93
CA TYR A 804 -20.53 -20.95 -22.67
C TYR A 804 -19.38 -21.74 -23.29
N LEU A 805 -18.69 -22.60 -22.53
CA LEU A 805 -17.61 -23.44 -23.06
C LEU A 805 -18.07 -24.29 -24.24
N LYS A 806 -19.26 -24.92 -24.14
CA LYS A 806 -19.88 -25.68 -25.24
C LYS A 806 -20.12 -24.85 -26.50
N THR A 807 -20.25 -23.52 -26.42
CA THR A 807 -20.46 -22.65 -27.60
C THR A 807 -19.17 -22.27 -28.33
N ILE A 808 -18.00 -22.49 -27.71
CA ILE A 808 -16.71 -22.02 -28.23
C ILE A 808 -15.72 -23.15 -28.57
N THR A 809 -16.09 -24.42 -28.34
CA THR A 809 -15.27 -25.61 -28.57
C THR A 809 -16.06 -26.68 -29.33
N GLU A 810 -15.42 -27.44 -30.23
CA GLU A 810 -16.07 -28.53 -31.00
C GLU A 810 -16.23 -29.81 -30.19
N ASN A 811 -15.20 -30.29 -29.51
CA ASN A 811 -15.34 -31.30 -28.45
C ASN A 811 -14.81 -30.73 -27.13
N LEU A 812 -15.64 -30.78 -26.09
CA LEU A 812 -15.31 -30.30 -24.75
C LEU A 812 -15.18 -31.49 -23.79
N PHE A 813 -13.97 -31.68 -23.29
CA PHE A 813 -13.68 -32.65 -22.24
C PHE A 813 -13.51 -31.91 -20.93
N VAL A 814 -14.38 -32.14 -19.96
CA VAL A 814 -14.35 -31.50 -18.65
C VAL A 814 -13.96 -32.53 -17.61
N ILE A 815 -13.00 -32.20 -16.77
CA ILE A 815 -12.58 -33.02 -15.64
C ILE A 815 -12.97 -32.26 -14.39
N PHE A 816 -14.07 -32.68 -13.78
CA PHE A 816 -14.55 -32.11 -12.53
C PHE A 816 -13.73 -32.66 -11.37
N ASN A 817 -13.21 -31.76 -10.56
CA ASN A 817 -12.65 -32.12 -9.28
C ASN A 817 -13.78 -32.28 -8.26
N LEU A 818 -13.96 -33.52 -7.81
CA LEU A 818 -14.98 -33.93 -6.86
C LEU A 818 -14.43 -34.14 -5.45
N ASP A 819 -13.22 -33.69 -5.15
CA ASP A 819 -12.69 -33.76 -3.79
C ASP A 819 -13.65 -33.06 -2.82
N ASP A 820 -14.09 -33.79 -1.78
CA ASP A 820 -15.03 -33.28 -0.79
C ASP A 820 -14.53 -31.98 -0.15
N ASN A 821 -13.22 -31.79 0.01
CA ASN A 821 -12.65 -30.55 0.56
C ASN A 821 -12.78 -29.36 -0.40
N ILE A 822 -13.03 -29.62 -1.68
CA ILE A 822 -13.21 -28.63 -2.74
C ILE A 822 -14.69 -28.37 -2.95
N ILE A 823 -15.50 -29.42 -3.11
CA ILE A 823 -16.95 -29.29 -3.26
C ILE A 823 -17.56 -28.60 -2.02
N ASN A 824 -17.10 -28.94 -0.80
CA ASN A 824 -17.61 -28.33 0.44
C ASN A 824 -17.23 -26.84 0.61
N LYS A 825 -16.31 -26.30 -0.21
CA LYS A 825 -15.96 -24.87 -0.20
C LYS A 825 -16.92 -24.01 -1.02
N ASP A 826 -17.70 -24.59 -1.95
CA ASP A 826 -18.76 -23.88 -2.68
C ASP A 826 -20.09 -24.66 -2.63
N PRO A 827 -21.04 -24.24 -1.76
CA PRO A 827 -22.34 -24.90 -1.61
C PRO A 827 -23.16 -24.99 -2.89
N ARG A 828 -22.89 -24.13 -3.89
CA ARG A 828 -23.62 -24.12 -5.18
C ARG A 828 -23.17 -25.27 -6.07
N ALA A 829 -21.88 -25.61 -6.03
CA ALA A 829 -21.32 -26.75 -6.76
C ALA A 829 -21.68 -28.09 -6.11
N PHE A 830 -21.78 -28.10 -4.77
CA PHE A 830 -22.16 -29.26 -3.97
C PHE A 830 -23.46 -29.90 -4.42
N TRP A 831 -24.49 -29.10 -4.70
CA TRP A 831 -25.79 -29.66 -5.10
C TRP A 831 -25.74 -30.39 -6.46
N TYR A 832 -25.02 -29.87 -7.46
CA TYR A 832 -24.96 -30.46 -8.81
C TYR A 832 -24.03 -31.67 -8.93
N LEU A 833 -23.03 -31.76 -8.04
CA LEU A 833 -21.93 -32.73 -8.14
C LEU A 833 -21.90 -33.75 -6.99
N GLU A 834 -22.90 -33.75 -6.10
CA GLU A 834 -23.14 -34.87 -5.18
C GLU A 834 -23.50 -36.16 -5.96
N PRO A 835 -23.00 -37.35 -5.57
CA PRO A 835 -23.23 -38.62 -6.27
C PRO A 835 -24.71 -38.93 -6.60
N LYS A 836 -25.63 -38.55 -5.71
CA LYS A 836 -27.08 -38.75 -5.86
C LYS A 836 -27.74 -37.81 -6.89
N ASN A 837 -27.13 -36.66 -7.20
CA ASN A 837 -27.67 -35.61 -8.07
C ASN A 837 -26.97 -35.52 -9.43
N ILE A 838 -25.80 -36.14 -9.59
CA ILE A 838 -25.01 -36.18 -10.84
C ILE A 838 -25.87 -36.64 -12.03
N LYS A 839 -26.73 -37.63 -11.82
CA LYS A 839 -27.63 -38.13 -12.87
C LYS A 839 -28.61 -37.05 -13.34
N VAL A 840 -29.22 -36.31 -12.41
CA VAL A 840 -30.14 -35.19 -12.73
C VAL A 840 -29.40 -34.05 -13.43
N PHE A 841 -28.20 -33.72 -12.97
CA PHE A 841 -27.34 -32.70 -13.59
C PHE A 841 -26.99 -33.07 -15.04
N PHE A 842 -26.64 -34.33 -15.30
CA PHE A 842 -26.32 -34.80 -16.65
C PHE A 842 -27.53 -35.05 -17.54
N ASP A 843 -28.69 -35.43 -16.99
CA ASP A 843 -29.94 -35.48 -17.76
C ASP A 843 -30.31 -34.07 -18.29
N TYR A 844 -29.98 -33.02 -17.53
CA TYR A 844 -30.13 -31.62 -17.94
C TYR A 844 -29.03 -31.15 -18.92
N MET A 845 -27.76 -31.46 -18.64
CA MET A 845 -26.62 -31.00 -19.44
C MET A 845 -26.34 -31.82 -20.71
N LYS A 846 -26.92 -33.02 -20.79
CA LYS A 846 -26.83 -34.01 -21.88
C LYS A 846 -25.39 -34.24 -22.36
N PRO A 847 -24.47 -34.74 -21.51
CA PRO A 847 -23.14 -35.13 -21.96
C PRO A 847 -23.22 -36.34 -22.89
N LYS A 848 -22.26 -36.46 -23.81
CA LYS A 848 -22.13 -37.62 -24.70
C LYS A 848 -21.60 -38.83 -23.95
N TYR A 849 -20.67 -38.60 -23.02
CA TYR A 849 -20.04 -39.63 -22.20
C TYR A 849 -19.62 -39.03 -20.86
N PHE A 850 -19.68 -39.80 -19.78
CA PHE A 850 -19.09 -39.43 -18.50
C PHE A 850 -18.63 -40.69 -17.75
N GLU A 851 -17.57 -40.57 -16.97
CA GLU A 851 -17.03 -41.67 -16.17
C GLU A 851 -16.24 -41.13 -14.97
N PHE A 852 -16.34 -41.80 -13.82
CA PHE A 852 -15.47 -41.53 -12.69
C PHE A 852 -14.07 -42.09 -12.94
N ILE A 853 -13.07 -41.21 -12.90
CA ILE A 853 -11.67 -41.60 -13.03
C ILE A 853 -11.19 -42.20 -11.71
N ASN A 854 -11.62 -41.60 -10.60
CA ASN A 854 -11.49 -42.10 -9.23
C ASN A 854 -12.57 -41.42 -8.36
N ASP A 855 -12.51 -41.63 -7.05
CA ASP A 855 -13.49 -41.10 -6.09
C ASP A 855 -13.54 -39.56 -6.04
N THR A 856 -12.52 -38.88 -6.57
CA THR A 856 -12.39 -37.41 -6.51
C THR A 856 -12.32 -36.75 -7.88
N MET A 857 -12.52 -37.49 -8.98
CA MET A 857 -12.47 -36.92 -10.33
C MET A 857 -13.50 -37.57 -11.25
N LEU A 858 -14.31 -36.71 -11.86
CA LEU A 858 -15.32 -37.09 -12.84
C LEU A 858 -14.98 -36.52 -14.21
N PHE A 859 -14.74 -37.42 -15.16
CA PHE A 859 -14.55 -37.08 -16.55
C PHE A 859 -15.91 -36.94 -17.24
N VAL A 860 -16.08 -35.89 -18.03
CA VAL A 860 -17.30 -35.63 -18.80
C VAL A 860 -16.92 -35.11 -20.17
N HIS A 861 -17.55 -35.68 -21.19
CA HIS A 861 -17.36 -35.31 -22.57
C HIS A 861 -18.67 -34.76 -23.13
N TYR A 862 -18.60 -33.52 -23.62
CA TYR A 862 -19.65 -32.85 -24.37
C TYR A 862 -19.19 -32.71 -25.82
N LYS A 863 -20.05 -33.15 -26.75
CA LYS A 863 -19.91 -32.92 -28.19
C LYS A 863 -20.95 -31.93 -28.67
#